data_AF-A0A2I0MNS1-F1
#
_entry.id   AF-A0A2I0MNS1-F1
#
_cell.length_a   1.000
_cell.length_b   1.000
_cell.length_c   1.000
_cell.angle_alpha   90.00
_cell.angle_beta   90.00
_cell.angle_gamma   90.00
#
_symmetry.space_group_name_H-M   'P 1'
#
loop_
_entity.id
_entity.type
_entity.pdbx_description
1 polymer ?
#
loop_
_entity_poly.entity_id
_entity_poly.type
_entity_poly.pdbx_seq_one_letter_code
_entity_poly.pdbx_strand_id
1 'polypeptide(L)'
;MTNHEGVNMPIAKHREEIVSLIENNSVVIVQGATGSGKSTQIPQYILDYCIQRSIYCNIAVTQPRKIGASSIARWISKERSWTLGELVGYQVSLENISTKETRLLYMTTGVLLEKVVCAKSLTKFTHIFIDEVHERTEEMDFLLLVIRKLLRTNSQSVKIILMSASINCEEFADYFALPVHDSLNPACVFKVDGKPYEIEEYYLDDLKYCVHFQLRSQKTEEPWIAREMYDVAVSLIQSFDELEMKNNRGGKNLNVTSERGTVLVFLPGMNEITNMHSRLSNMFNKRWQVYPLHSHVTLEEQSNVFLATVPGYRKIILSTNIAESSVTVPDVKYVIDFCLTRTLVCDEETNYQSLRLCWASKINCNQRKGRAGRVSKGYCYRLVYKEFWTDFIPEKSVPEILRCPLGTTVLKIKKLDMGAPKALLATALSPPSIRDIERTILQLKELGALTTCVQTEENPHDGELTFMGKVLAQLPVDLRLGKLIVLGHVFRCLEECLIIAAALSLRNFFVARFKQHVDGYRNKLFFAGNSKSDCIAIVNAFKAWQDCRRRGELRHPKEELEWGRSNGIHIKKLREVAELFHDLKERVRAFNMCVNDQPCALGQESVYKQRFILQVVIAGAFYPNYFTFGKCDEVVAVRDLDGKDPKTTVLLKNIPPYGYLYHKQLQSLFRQCGQVKSITYDGSKAFVEFSRNPVEGFKILPAVYLSVKMSQLKIPFELNVQYPGDIERQLPDVRAVKSLRIYVDCQKQTVEPVEISFGALQKSEMIPNRHLCIKITEIVEVGHFWGYRIDEKNRTVLQALTAEINYQNLMDLSVSPHPDLVCLAPFTQLGNRGYCRARILCVCGDFAEVFFVDYGNRSKVPLNRLKEIPSCLRELPFQALEFKIRKMRPSAKSFVCGEGWSYSASQRFASLVNGYSLLVEVYSMVHGVLYVDVFRYSRCGELVNIRDVLIEECFAEPAEESYVSKQSHDFLEAFFDQVQEGGKMPVPSKEEEKHLIERSLNFFSDNKSGAPTHKVAVCGPFSPYEVKCYSMTRASQFRRVFIMKESINSVVVHDAPEDPFQQLLVAAFLSANASGSTVILDETSLMPPIPGLVALLSMLFAPAIELRVDKCRKDFTGVLCGLGWSQTCGAPLFPENDMELTFDAHIGVKDITEINILRITINKLLRECASHSGQDKMTQLQESIRQKLLCLICKSKPREIIAPTWYEQPYEWNQVDSQHIIDQSEKQHERGDDLYQIHKLVLLNV
;
A
#
# COMPACT_ATOMS: atom_id res chain seq x y z
N MET A 1 39.07 -36.05 21.01
CA MET A 1 38.64 -35.76 22.39
C MET A 1 39.51 -34.63 22.93
N THR A 2 38.93 -33.45 23.12
CA THR A 2 39.52 -32.34 23.88
C THR A 2 38.60 -32.12 25.09
N ASN A 3 39.15 -32.26 26.29
CA ASN A 3 38.47 -31.84 27.53
C ASN A 3 38.32 -30.32 27.48
N HIS A 4 37.19 -29.84 26.97
CA HIS A 4 36.81 -28.43 27.10
C HIS A 4 36.28 -28.21 28.52
N GLU A 5 36.89 -27.28 29.25
CA GLU A 5 36.32 -26.70 30.47
C GLU A 5 34.97 -26.08 30.10
N GLY A 6 33.88 -26.79 30.36
CA GLY A 6 32.53 -26.34 30.05
C GLY A 6 32.19 -25.07 30.82
N VAL A 7 31.53 -24.13 30.15
CA VAL A 7 30.94 -22.94 30.79
C VAL A 7 30.07 -23.43 31.96
N ASN A 8 30.33 -22.95 33.18
CA ASN A 8 29.66 -23.38 34.41
C ASN A 8 28.18 -22.93 34.42
N MET A 9 27.34 -23.63 33.65
CA MET A 9 25.90 -23.37 33.52
C MET A 9 25.09 -24.31 34.43
N PRO A 10 23.94 -23.87 34.97
CA PRO A 10 23.13 -24.67 35.90
C PRO A 10 22.82 -26.09 35.40
N ILE A 11 22.57 -26.24 34.10
CA ILE A 11 22.19 -27.53 33.51
C ILE A 11 23.33 -28.55 33.44
N ALA A 12 24.59 -28.11 33.54
CA ALA A 12 25.75 -29.00 33.45
C ALA A 12 25.79 -30.01 34.60
N LYS A 13 25.27 -29.65 35.78
CA LYS A 13 25.20 -30.53 36.97
C LYS A 13 24.25 -31.71 36.81
N HIS A 14 23.31 -31.61 35.88
CA HIS A 14 22.23 -32.59 35.66
C HIS A 14 22.42 -33.37 34.36
N ARG A 15 23.62 -33.35 33.76
CA ARG A 15 23.89 -33.94 32.45
C ARG A 15 23.45 -35.42 32.36
N GLU A 16 23.91 -36.25 33.29
CA GLU A 16 23.67 -37.70 33.27
C GLU A 16 22.19 -38.03 33.50
N GLU A 17 21.56 -37.32 34.44
CA GLU A 17 20.14 -37.44 34.75
C GLU A 17 19.26 -37.09 33.53
N ILE A 18 19.53 -35.97 32.85
CA ILE A 18 18.78 -35.54 31.66
C ILE A 18 18.91 -36.56 30.52
N VAL A 19 20.14 -37.05 30.26
CA VAL A 19 20.37 -38.06 29.20
C VAL A 19 19.61 -39.35 29.51
N SER A 20 19.67 -39.83 30.75
CA SER A 20 18.92 -41.01 31.21
C SER A 20 17.39 -40.83 31.06
N LEU A 21 16.86 -39.66 31.43
CA LEU A 21 15.44 -39.36 31.29
C LEU A 21 14.98 -39.37 29.83
N ILE A 22 15.76 -38.78 28.91
CA ILE A 22 15.44 -38.74 27.48
C ILE A 22 15.55 -40.13 26.84
N GLU A 23 16.50 -40.96 27.27
CA GLU A 23 16.63 -42.34 26.78
C GLU A 23 15.42 -43.20 27.18
N ASN A 24 14.96 -43.08 28.43
CA ASN A 24 13.91 -43.93 28.99
C ASN A 24 12.48 -43.49 28.67
N ASN A 25 12.26 -42.24 28.25
CA ASN A 25 10.92 -41.71 27.98
C ASN A 25 10.78 -41.31 26.51
N SER A 26 9.56 -41.41 25.95
CA SER A 26 9.30 -40.93 24.57
C SER A 26 9.16 -39.41 24.51
N VAL A 27 8.62 -38.80 25.58
CA VAL A 27 8.44 -37.35 25.71
C VAL A 27 8.99 -36.89 27.06
N VAL A 28 9.85 -35.86 27.05
CA VAL A 28 10.39 -35.21 28.25
C VAL A 28 10.17 -33.71 28.18
N ILE A 29 9.70 -33.12 29.27
CA ILE A 29 9.49 -31.67 29.42
C ILE A 29 10.58 -31.14 30.32
N VAL A 30 11.40 -30.22 29.81
CA VAL A 30 12.48 -29.57 30.55
C VAL A 30 12.12 -28.12 30.86
N GLN A 31 11.89 -27.84 32.13
CA GLN A 31 11.68 -26.48 32.64
C GLN A 31 12.98 -25.94 33.25
N GLY A 32 13.34 -24.71 32.90
CA GLY A 32 14.43 -24.02 33.60
C GLY A 32 14.54 -22.57 33.17
N ALA A 33 14.98 -21.68 34.06
CA ALA A 33 15.02 -20.24 33.81
C ALA A 33 15.83 -19.86 32.54
N THR A 34 15.57 -18.68 31.96
CA THR A 34 16.40 -18.15 30.86
C THR A 34 17.86 -18.04 31.32
N GLY A 35 18.80 -18.51 30.50
CA GLY A 35 20.23 -18.54 30.84
C GLY A 35 20.69 -19.84 31.52
N SER A 36 19.81 -20.82 31.76
CA SER A 36 20.19 -22.10 32.35
C SER A 36 20.99 -23.03 31.41
N GLY A 37 21.04 -22.73 30.12
CA GLY A 37 21.77 -23.51 29.11
C GLY A 37 20.96 -24.58 28.36
N LYS A 38 19.63 -24.66 28.54
CA LYS A 38 18.73 -25.66 27.90
C LYS A 38 18.95 -25.80 26.39
N SER A 39 18.74 -24.71 25.67
CA SER A 39 18.74 -24.64 24.21
C SER A 39 20.11 -24.90 23.59
N THR A 40 21.19 -24.65 24.34
CA THR A 40 22.57 -24.78 23.88
C THR A 40 23.18 -26.12 24.25
N GLN A 41 22.97 -26.62 25.47
CA GLN A 41 23.76 -27.71 26.04
C GLN A 41 23.08 -29.07 25.93
N ILE A 42 21.76 -29.18 26.16
CA ILE A 42 21.06 -30.47 26.16
C ILE A 42 21.19 -31.19 24.81
N PRO A 43 21.00 -30.53 23.64
CA PRO A 43 21.18 -31.19 22.35
C PRO A 43 22.61 -31.71 22.15
N GLN A 44 23.62 -31.00 22.68
CA GLN A 44 25.01 -31.43 22.64
C GLN A 44 25.26 -32.65 23.53
N TYR A 45 24.65 -32.72 24.72
CA TYR A 45 24.78 -33.88 25.61
C TYR A 45 24.26 -35.15 24.98
N ILE A 46 23.12 -35.09 24.29
CA ILE A 46 22.55 -36.23 23.55
C ILE A 46 23.43 -36.60 22.37
N LEU A 47 23.91 -35.61 21.60
CA LEU A 47 24.80 -35.88 20.47
C LEU A 47 26.10 -36.57 20.94
N ASP A 48 26.74 -36.06 21.99
CA ASP A 48 27.95 -36.64 22.58
C ASP A 48 27.70 -38.07 23.09
N TYR A 49 26.56 -38.30 23.78
CA TYR A 49 26.18 -39.62 24.28
C TYR A 49 26.02 -40.64 23.14
N CYS A 50 25.30 -40.27 22.07
CA CYS A 50 25.10 -41.15 20.93
C CYS A 50 26.43 -41.43 20.20
N ILE A 51 27.30 -40.43 20.04
CA ILE A 51 28.64 -40.60 19.43
C ILE A 51 29.48 -41.57 20.27
N GLN A 52 29.49 -41.42 21.60
CA GLN A 52 30.25 -42.31 22.50
C GLN A 52 29.79 -43.77 22.42
N ARG A 53 28.50 -44.01 22.15
CA ARG A 53 27.92 -45.35 22.02
C ARG A 53 27.81 -45.85 20.57
N SER A 54 28.31 -45.10 19.60
CA SER A 54 28.18 -45.41 18.16
C SER A 54 26.73 -45.60 17.70
N ILE A 55 25.79 -44.87 18.32
CA ILE A 55 24.37 -44.87 17.97
C ILE A 55 24.12 -43.75 16.94
N TYR A 56 23.41 -44.06 15.85
CA TYR A 56 23.02 -43.05 14.87
C TYR A 56 22.13 -41.98 15.52
N CYS A 57 22.50 -40.71 15.36
CA CYS A 57 21.79 -39.60 15.95
C CYS A 57 21.63 -38.46 14.93
N ASN A 58 20.39 -38.00 14.77
CA ASN A 58 20.03 -36.85 13.98
C ASN A 58 19.02 -36.00 14.76
N ILE A 59 19.41 -34.78 15.12
CA ILE A 59 18.72 -33.91 16.06
C ILE A 59 18.20 -32.67 15.34
N ALA A 60 16.90 -32.39 15.51
CA ALA A 60 16.30 -31.11 15.14
C ALA A 60 16.00 -30.30 16.40
N VAL A 61 16.36 -29.02 16.41
CA VAL A 61 16.00 -28.08 17.49
C VAL A 61 15.24 -26.91 16.90
N THR A 62 13.99 -26.72 17.31
CA THR A 62 13.20 -25.58 16.83
C THR A 62 13.50 -24.34 17.65
N GLN A 63 13.47 -23.19 16.98
CA GLN A 63 13.47 -21.86 17.59
C GLN A 63 12.31 -21.05 16.99
N PRO A 64 11.61 -20.23 17.79
CA PRO A 64 10.49 -19.44 17.27
C PRO A 64 10.92 -18.38 16.24
N ARG A 65 12.19 -17.93 16.26
CA ARG A 65 12.68 -16.81 15.43
C ARG A 65 13.96 -17.16 14.66
N LYS A 66 14.09 -16.61 13.43
CA LYS A 66 15.26 -16.82 12.55
C LYS A 66 16.60 -16.47 13.23
N ILE A 67 16.63 -15.34 13.95
CA ILE A 67 17.83 -14.90 14.66
C ILE A 67 18.24 -15.89 15.75
N GLY A 68 17.30 -16.49 16.48
CA GLY A 68 17.59 -17.47 17.52
C GLY A 68 18.22 -18.74 16.97
N ALA A 69 17.67 -19.30 15.88
CA ALA A 69 18.23 -20.49 15.23
C ALA A 69 19.67 -20.25 14.73
N SER A 70 19.88 -19.14 14.01
CA SER A 70 21.20 -18.82 13.44
C SER A 70 22.23 -18.44 14.51
N SER A 71 21.85 -17.68 15.54
CA SER A 71 22.78 -17.27 16.60
C SER A 71 23.23 -18.45 17.46
N ILE A 72 22.32 -19.37 17.82
CA ILE A 72 22.66 -20.53 18.63
C ILE A 72 23.59 -21.48 17.85
N ALA A 73 23.27 -21.78 16.60
CA ALA A 73 24.12 -22.63 15.76
C ALA A 73 25.55 -22.06 15.60
N ARG A 74 25.67 -20.74 15.33
CA ARG A 74 26.98 -20.06 15.27
C ARG A 74 27.72 -20.09 16.60
N TRP A 75 27.01 -19.93 17.71
CA TRP A 75 27.60 -19.98 19.05
C TRP A 75 28.16 -21.37 19.36
N ILE A 76 27.41 -22.45 19.09
CA ILE A 76 27.87 -23.83 19.29
C ILE A 76 29.04 -24.18 18.38
N SER A 77 28.98 -23.76 17.10
CA SER A 77 30.08 -23.90 16.16
C SER A 77 31.37 -23.28 16.71
N LYS A 78 31.28 -22.07 17.29
CA LYS A 78 32.41 -21.40 17.93
C LYS A 78 32.86 -22.09 19.23
N GLU A 79 31.93 -22.51 20.08
CA GLU A 79 32.20 -23.20 21.35
C GLU A 79 32.97 -24.51 21.11
N ARG A 80 32.54 -25.29 20.11
CA ARG A 80 33.10 -26.62 19.78
C ARG A 80 34.24 -26.59 18.77
N SER A 81 34.60 -25.41 18.26
CA SER A 81 35.51 -25.26 17.12
C SER A 81 35.08 -26.12 15.90
N TRP A 82 33.76 -26.24 15.67
CA TRP A 82 33.20 -26.94 14.50
C TRP A 82 32.94 -25.98 13.36
N THR A 83 33.18 -26.41 12.13
CA THR A 83 32.76 -25.64 10.94
C THR A 83 31.24 -25.58 10.88
N LEU A 84 30.69 -24.37 10.81
CA LEU A 84 29.25 -24.17 10.66
C LEU A 84 28.77 -24.77 9.33
N GLY A 85 27.76 -25.64 9.40
CA GLY A 85 27.22 -26.38 8.25
C GLY A 85 27.68 -27.83 8.18
N GLU A 86 28.75 -28.23 8.87
CA GLU A 86 29.14 -29.63 9.04
C GLU A 86 28.31 -30.27 10.15
N LEU A 87 28.89 -30.68 11.29
CA LEU A 87 28.19 -31.35 12.40
C LEU A 87 27.01 -30.54 12.98
N VAL A 88 27.17 -29.22 13.09
CA VAL A 88 26.15 -28.27 13.54
C VAL A 88 25.80 -27.29 12.42
N GLY A 89 24.51 -27.05 12.21
CA GLY A 89 24.03 -26.13 11.19
C GLY A 89 22.70 -25.48 11.57
N TYR A 90 22.20 -24.62 10.69
CA TYR A 90 20.83 -24.10 10.82
C TYR A 90 20.10 -24.02 9.49
N GLN A 91 18.77 -24.06 9.57
CA GLN A 91 17.89 -23.85 8.44
C GLN A 91 16.73 -22.94 8.82
N VAL A 92 16.63 -21.78 8.18
CA VAL A 92 15.53 -20.82 8.34
C VAL A 92 14.94 -20.48 6.97
N SER A 93 13.83 -19.76 6.93
CA SER A 93 13.25 -19.36 5.64
C SER A 93 14.27 -18.54 4.81
N LEU A 94 14.46 -18.95 3.55
CA LEU A 94 15.41 -18.43 2.54
C LEU A 94 16.91 -18.71 2.79
N GLU A 95 17.28 -19.30 3.94
CA GLU A 95 18.69 -19.52 4.27
C GLU A 95 18.89 -20.93 4.86
N ASN A 96 19.75 -21.73 4.22
CA ASN A 96 20.06 -23.09 4.65
C ASN A 96 21.58 -23.30 4.73
N ILE A 97 22.11 -23.40 5.95
CA ILE A 97 23.49 -23.75 6.24
C ILE A 97 23.51 -25.12 6.90
N SER A 98 23.29 -26.16 6.09
CA SER A 98 23.40 -27.57 6.50
C SER A 98 23.81 -28.44 5.33
N THR A 99 24.48 -29.55 5.63
CA THR A 99 24.89 -30.57 4.66
C THR A 99 24.36 -31.95 5.06
N LYS A 100 24.73 -33.01 4.33
CA LYS A 100 24.33 -34.39 4.68
C LYS A 100 25.02 -34.89 5.95
N GLU A 101 26.13 -34.26 6.30
CA GLU A 101 26.95 -34.52 7.49
C GLU A 101 26.34 -33.88 8.75
N THR A 102 25.46 -32.90 8.61
CA THR A 102 24.81 -32.25 9.75
C THR A 102 23.99 -33.23 10.58
N ARG A 103 24.28 -33.25 11.89
CA ARG A 103 23.60 -34.08 12.90
C ARG A 103 22.86 -33.25 13.94
N LEU A 104 23.25 -31.99 14.15
CA LEU A 104 22.56 -31.04 15.02
C LEU A 104 22.08 -29.84 14.21
N LEU A 105 20.78 -29.80 13.91
CA LEU A 105 20.19 -28.80 13.05
C LEU A 105 19.22 -27.90 13.81
N TYR A 106 19.57 -26.62 13.91
CA TYR A 106 18.66 -25.59 14.45
C TYR A 106 17.77 -25.06 13.33
N MET A 107 16.46 -24.96 13.56
CA MET A 107 15.55 -24.44 12.53
C MET A 107 14.38 -23.67 13.12
N THR A 108 13.71 -22.88 12.29
CA THR A 108 12.44 -22.28 12.71
C THR A 108 11.33 -23.32 12.81
N THR A 109 10.37 -23.11 13.71
CA THR A 109 9.18 -23.99 13.87
C THR A 109 8.49 -24.30 12.54
N GLY A 110 8.21 -23.27 11.71
CA GLY A 110 7.61 -23.45 10.38
C GLY A 110 8.41 -24.35 9.42
N VAL A 111 9.75 -24.34 9.47
CA VAL A 111 10.60 -25.18 8.62
C VAL A 111 10.51 -26.65 9.03
N LEU A 112 10.51 -26.93 10.34
CA LEU A 112 10.30 -28.30 10.81
C LEU A 112 8.89 -28.78 10.44
N LEU A 113 7.88 -27.95 10.67
CA LEU A 113 6.50 -28.26 10.35
C LEU A 113 6.33 -28.57 8.86
N GLU A 114 6.92 -27.80 7.95
CA GLU A 114 6.89 -28.07 6.51
C GLU A 114 7.50 -29.43 6.17
N LYS A 115 8.67 -29.76 6.75
CA LYS A 115 9.32 -31.07 6.55
C LYS A 115 8.46 -32.23 7.05
N VAL A 116 7.85 -32.10 8.24
CA VAL A 116 7.00 -33.12 8.85
C VAL A 116 5.71 -33.29 8.05
N VAL A 117 5.08 -32.20 7.62
CA VAL A 117 3.86 -32.23 6.80
C VAL A 117 4.12 -32.90 5.45
N CYS A 118 5.24 -32.60 4.81
CA CYS A 118 5.62 -33.23 3.54
C CYS A 118 5.99 -34.70 3.70
N ALA A 119 6.71 -35.08 4.76
CA ALA A 119 7.13 -36.46 5.00
C ALA A 119 6.03 -37.35 5.59
N LYS A 120 5.00 -36.76 6.21
CA LYS A 120 3.96 -37.47 7.00
C LYS A 120 4.55 -38.44 8.06
N SER A 121 5.75 -38.11 8.56
CA SER A 121 6.52 -38.93 9.50
C SER A 121 7.54 -38.07 10.22
N LEU A 122 7.90 -38.45 11.46
CA LEU A 122 8.98 -37.83 12.24
C LEU A 122 10.33 -38.56 12.07
N THR A 123 10.35 -39.74 11.43
CA THR A 123 11.50 -40.66 11.39
C THR A 123 12.76 -40.12 10.72
N LYS A 124 12.68 -38.96 10.04
CA LYS A 124 13.86 -38.23 9.55
C LYS A 124 14.78 -37.82 10.70
N PHE A 125 14.24 -37.58 11.88
CA PHE A 125 14.99 -37.19 13.07
C PHE A 125 14.85 -38.25 14.16
N THR A 126 15.93 -38.47 14.90
CA THR A 126 15.94 -39.35 16.08
C THR A 126 15.42 -38.62 17.32
N HIS A 127 15.75 -37.32 17.42
CA HIS A 127 15.39 -36.45 18.53
C HIS A 127 14.86 -35.13 17.97
N ILE A 128 13.73 -34.65 18.49
CA ILE A 128 13.15 -33.36 18.16
C ILE A 128 12.99 -32.55 19.44
N PHE A 129 13.70 -31.42 19.49
CA PHE A 129 13.60 -30.44 20.55
C PHE A 129 12.69 -29.30 20.12
N ILE A 130 11.65 -29.04 20.90
CA ILE A 130 10.76 -27.90 20.71
C ILE A 130 11.04 -26.90 21.80
N ASP A 131 11.79 -25.86 21.46
CA ASP A 131 12.18 -24.82 22.41
C ASP A 131 11.16 -23.69 22.51
N GLU A 132 11.19 -22.98 23.63
CA GLU A 132 10.34 -21.82 23.92
C GLU A 132 8.83 -22.11 23.78
N VAL A 133 8.37 -23.30 24.21
CA VAL A 133 6.95 -23.73 24.03
C VAL A 133 5.90 -22.85 24.73
N HIS A 134 6.33 -21.90 25.56
CA HIS A 134 5.46 -20.92 26.20
C HIS A 134 5.06 -19.77 25.27
N GLU A 135 5.69 -19.59 24.09
CA GLU A 135 5.27 -18.54 23.14
C GLU A 135 3.90 -18.83 22.51
N ARG A 136 3.45 -20.10 22.49
CA ARG A 136 2.10 -20.54 22.05
C ARG A 136 1.67 -19.95 20.69
N THR A 137 2.60 -19.93 19.73
CA THR A 137 2.31 -19.49 18.35
C THR A 137 1.47 -20.53 17.61
N GLU A 138 0.76 -20.12 16.56
CA GLU A 138 -0.13 -21.02 15.80
C GLU A 138 0.65 -22.21 15.21
N GLU A 139 1.82 -21.93 14.59
CA GLU A 139 2.67 -22.96 14.00
C GLU A 139 3.19 -23.96 15.05
N MET A 140 3.45 -23.50 16.27
CA MET A 140 3.98 -24.33 17.36
C MET A 140 2.89 -25.23 17.93
N ASP A 141 1.73 -24.68 18.27
CA ASP A 141 0.59 -25.47 18.76
C ASP A 141 0.16 -26.51 17.70
N PHE A 142 0.17 -26.14 16.42
CA PHE A 142 -0.11 -27.08 15.34
C PHE A 142 0.99 -28.16 15.20
N LEU A 143 2.27 -27.80 15.29
CA LEU A 143 3.37 -28.77 15.28
C LEU A 143 3.26 -29.76 16.44
N LEU A 144 2.91 -29.30 17.65
CA LEU A 144 2.70 -30.18 18.82
C LEU A 144 1.57 -31.17 18.58
N LEU A 145 0.47 -30.72 17.96
CA LEU A 145 -0.64 -31.59 17.56
C LEU A 145 -0.21 -32.64 16.53
N VAL A 146 0.51 -32.24 15.47
CA VAL A 146 1.00 -33.16 14.43
C VAL A 146 1.98 -34.18 15.02
N ILE A 147 2.91 -33.74 15.88
CA ILE A 147 3.86 -34.63 16.56
C ILE A 147 3.13 -35.63 17.44
N ARG A 148 2.19 -35.18 18.28
CA ARG A 148 1.40 -36.07 19.15
C ARG A 148 0.67 -37.14 18.33
N LYS A 149 0.09 -36.77 17.18
CA LYS A 149 -0.60 -37.72 16.30
C LYS A 149 0.37 -38.72 15.67
N LEU A 150 1.48 -38.25 15.08
CA LEU A 150 2.47 -39.10 14.42
C LEU A 150 3.22 -40.03 15.38
N LEU A 151 3.53 -39.56 16.59
CA LEU A 151 4.11 -40.39 17.65
C LEU A 151 3.23 -41.59 17.97
N ARG A 152 1.90 -41.40 18.02
CA ARG A 152 0.94 -42.47 18.34
C ARG A 152 0.67 -43.41 17.17
N THR A 153 1.02 -43.03 15.94
CA THR A 153 0.71 -43.82 14.74
C THR A 153 1.95 -44.50 14.15
N ASN A 154 2.91 -43.73 13.62
CA ASN A 154 3.98 -44.27 12.76
C ASN A 154 5.41 -43.87 13.18
N SER A 155 5.57 -43.10 14.26
CA SER A 155 6.86 -42.51 14.67
C SER A 155 7.22 -42.76 16.14
N GLN A 156 6.82 -43.92 16.69
CA GLN A 156 6.93 -44.25 18.12
C GLN A 156 8.38 -44.26 18.68
N SER A 157 9.39 -44.44 17.81
CA SER A 157 10.80 -44.48 18.21
C SER A 157 11.45 -43.10 18.36
N VAL A 158 10.79 -42.02 17.93
CA VAL A 158 11.35 -40.66 17.96
C VAL A 158 11.20 -40.06 19.35
N LYS A 159 12.27 -39.46 19.86
CA LYS A 159 12.29 -38.79 21.17
C LYS A 159 11.90 -37.32 21.04
N ILE A 160 10.92 -36.87 21.82
CA ILE A 160 10.47 -35.47 21.85
C ILE A 160 10.87 -34.80 23.15
N ILE A 161 11.50 -33.64 23.05
CA ILE A 161 11.93 -32.84 24.19
C ILE A 161 11.29 -31.46 24.10
N LEU A 162 10.42 -31.12 25.05
CA LEU A 162 9.79 -29.80 25.14
C LEU A 162 10.59 -28.95 26.12
N MET A 163 11.04 -27.76 25.72
CA MET A 163 11.85 -26.88 26.58
C MET A 163 11.15 -25.55 26.81
N SER A 164 11.16 -25.09 28.07
CA SER A 164 10.57 -23.79 28.40
C SER A 164 11.16 -23.12 29.64
N ALA A 165 11.08 -21.80 29.67
CA ALA A 165 11.48 -20.99 30.82
C ALA A 165 10.40 -20.86 31.89
N SER A 166 9.12 -20.81 31.50
CA SER A 166 8.02 -20.36 32.37
C SER A 166 6.69 -21.05 32.01
N ILE A 167 6.75 -22.36 31.78
CA ILE A 167 5.59 -23.17 31.37
C ILE A 167 4.77 -23.66 32.57
N ASN A 168 3.47 -23.87 32.36
CA ASN A 168 2.69 -24.79 33.17
C ASN A 168 3.00 -26.22 32.73
N CYS A 169 3.96 -26.89 33.37
CA CYS A 169 4.40 -28.22 32.97
C CYS A 169 3.28 -29.25 32.96
N GLU A 170 2.28 -29.11 33.83
CA GLU A 170 1.14 -30.04 33.96
C GLU A 170 0.32 -30.09 32.67
N GLU A 171 -0.06 -28.93 32.12
CA GLU A 171 -0.86 -28.81 30.90
C GLU A 171 -0.23 -29.56 29.71
N PHE A 172 1.10 -29.46 29.56
CA PHE A 172 1.83 -30.14 28.50
C PHE A 172 2.09 -31.62 28.82
N ALA A 173 2.30 -31.96 30.09
CA ALA A 173 2.50 -33.34 30.53
C ALA A 173 1.25 -34.17 30.30
N ASP A 174 0.08 -33.62 30.63
CA ASP A 174 -1.22 -34.24 30.39
C ASP A 174 -1.53 -34.35 28.89
N TYR A 175 -1.19 -33.31 28.12
CA TYR A 175 -1.39 -33.32 26.68
C TYR A 175 -0.59 -34.43 25.97
N PHE A 176 0.62 -34.72 26.42
CA PHE A 176 1.45 -35.80 25.88
C PHE A 176 1.33 -37.13 26.64
N ALA A 177 0.33 -37.26 27.52
CA ALA A 177 0.11 -38.48 28.27
C ALA A 177 -0.01 -39.72 27.36
N LEU A 178 0.58 -40.82 27.80
CA LEU A 178 0.58 -42.11 27.10
C LEU A 178 -0.30 -43.11 27.86
N PRO A 179 -1.09 -43.94 27.15
CA PRO A 179 -1.87 -44.99 27.78
C PRO A 179 -0.94 -46.13 28.24
N VAL A 180 -0.96 -46.43 29.54
CA VAL A 180 -0.20 -47.52 30.18
C VAL A 180 -1.13 -48.22 31.18
N HIS A 181 -1.39 -49.52 30.99
CA HIS A 181 -2.22 -50.36 31.88
C HIS A 181 -3.53 -49.69 32.32
N ASP A 182 -4.42 -49.37 31.37
CA ASP A 182 -5.73 -48.73 31.57
C ASP A 182 -5.72 -47.32 32.25
N SER A 183 -4.54 -46.71 32.39
CA SER A 183 -4.38 -45.34 32.91
C SER A 183 -3.55 -44.47 31.95
N LEU A 184 -3.80 -43.15 31.95
CA LEU A 184 -3.01 -42.18 31.19
C LEU A 184 -1.88 -41.66 32.08
N ASN A 185 -0.64 -42.03 31.76
CA ASN A 185 0.54 -41.53 32.47
C ASN A 185 1.04 -40.22 31.84
N PRO A 186 1.15 -39.12 32.61
CA PRO A 186 1.63 -37.84 32.12
C PRO A 186 3.11 -37.90 31.70
N ALA A 187 3.52 -37.03 30.77
CA ALA A 187 4.90 -36.97 30.31
C ALA A 187 5.86 -36.54 31.44
N CYS A 188 7.10 -37.05 31.40
CA CYS A 188 8.09 -36.76 32.44
C CYS A 188 8.47 -35.27 32.44
N VAL A 189 8.45 -34.65 33.62
CA VAL A 189 8.83 -33.24 33.83
C VAL A 189 10.13 -33.17 34.61
N PHE A 190 11.14 -32.52 34.02
CA PHE A 190 12.42 -32.24 34.63
C PHE A 190 12.58 -30.73 34.89
N LYS A 191 12.76 -30.35 36.16
CA LYS A 191 12.91 -28.95 36.57
C LYS A 191 14.36 -28.67 36.95
N VAL A 192 14.96 -27.68 36.30
CA VAL A 192 16.31 -27.21 36.58
C VAL A 192 16.25 -25.98 37.48
N ASP A 193 16.73 -26.14 38.70
CA ASP A 193 16.92 -25.04 39.64
C ASP A 193 18.12 -24.17 39.22
N GLY A 194 17.83 -23.04 38.58
CA GLY A 194 18.81 -21.97 38.40
C GLY A 194 18.58 -20.89 39.45
N LYS A 195 19.62 -20.46 40.16
CA LYS A 195 19.59 -19.20 40.93
C LYS A 195 20.06 -18.06 40.00
N PRO A 196 19.16 -17.35 39.29
CA PRO A 196 19.54 -16.06 38.71
C PRO A 196 20.04 -15.13 39.82
N TYR A 197 20.85 -14.13 39.47
CA TYR A 197 21.18 -13.07 40.41
C TYR A 197 19.88 -12.39 40.90
N GLU A 198 19.87 -11.91 42.12
CA GLU A 198 18.71 -11.22 42.71
C GLU A 198 18.26 -10.05 41.80
N ILE A 199 16.95 -9.93 41.58
CA ILE A 199 16.35 -8.85 40.80
C ILE A 199 15.34 -8.13 41.70
N GLU A 200 15.54 -6.85 41.93
CA GLU A 200 14.57 -6.03 42.66
C GLU A 200 13.50 -5.48 41.72
N GLU A 201 12.25 -5.51 42.16
CA GLU A 201 11.09 -5.07 41.40
C GLU A 201 10.50 -3.80 42.01
N TYR A 202 10.29 -2.79 41.18
CA TYR A 202 9.70 -1.51 41.55
C TYR A 202 8.48 -1.22 40.68
N TYR A 203 7.43 -0.71 41.28
CA TYR A 203 6.18 -0.28 40.65
C TYR A 203 6.08 1.25 40.68
N LEU A 204 5.08 1.83 40.00
CA LEU A 204 4.86 3.28 40.06
C LEU A 204 4.70 3.80 41.49
N ASP A 205 4.09 3.02 42.38
CA ASP A 205 3.93 3.38 43.79
C ASP A 205 5.26 3.63 44.50
N ASP A 206 6.27 2.82 44.18
CA ASP A 206 7.60 2.91 44.78
C ASP A 206 8.41 4.09 44.22
N LEU A 207 8.04 4.58 43.04
CA LEU A 207 8.74 5.66 42.33
C LEU A 207 8.29 7.07 42.74
N LYS A 208 7.17 7.21 43.47
CA LYS A 208 6.58 8.51 43.87
C LYS A 208 7.57 9.40 44.65
N TYR A 209 8.49 8.80 45.40
CA TYR A 209 9.48 9.51 46.21
C TYR A 209 10.78 9.83 45.44
N CYS A 210 11.03 9.13 44.33
CA CYS A 210 12.26 9.25 43.53
C CYS A 210 12.06 10.13 42.29
N VAL A 211 10.85 10.14 41.72
CA VAL A 211 10.49 10.89 40.51
C VAL A 211 9.16 11.58 40.76
N HIS A 212 9.11 12.91 40.54
CA HIS A 212 7.86 13.65 40.67
C HIS A 212 7.00 13.46 39.41
N PHE A 213 5.85 12.81 39.54
CA PHE A 213 4.89 12.62 38.45
C PHE A 213 3.45 12.55 38.98
N GLN A 214 2.48 12.89 38.12
CA GLN A 214 1.05 12.73 38.40
C GLN A 214 0.41 11.93 37.26
N LEU A 215 0.14 10.65 37.51
CA LEU A 215 -0.44 9.71 36.53
C LEU A 215 -1.83 9.28 36.97
N ARG A 216 -2.80 9.29 36.04
CA ARG A 216 -4.14 8.71 36.28
C ARG A 216 -4.05 7.20 36.52
N SER A 217 -4.99 6.65 37.29
CA SER A 217 -5.12 5.21 37.48
C SER A 217 -5.35 4.50 36.14
N GLN A 218 -4.63 3.40 35.94
CA GLN A 218 -4.69 2.59 34.73
C GLN A 218 -5.99 1.79 34.70
N LYS A 219 -6.52 1.57 33.49
CA LYS A 219 -7.72 0.77 33.25
C LYS A 219 -7.40 -0.41 32.33
N THR A 220 -8.11 -1.52 32.50
CA THR A 220 -7.90 -2.74 31.72
C THR A 220 -8.36 -2.56 30.28
N GLU A 221 -9.51 -1.91 30.05
CA GLU A 221 -10.10 -1.77 28.71
C GLU A 221 -9.38 -0.75 27.82
N GLU A 222 -8.58 0.14 28.43
CA GLU A 222 -7.92 1.24 27.75
C GLU A 222 -6.40 1.16 27.99
N PRO A 223 -5.66 0.34 27.25
CA PRO A 223 -4.20 0.35 27.30
C PRO A 223 -3.66 1.56 26.52
N TRP A 224 -2.88 2.43 27.16
CA TRP A 224 -2.19 3.55 26.51
C TRP A 224 -0.87 3.88 27.21
N ILE A 225 0.00 4.65 26.53
CA ILE A 225 1.20 5.24 27.15
C ILE A 225 1.00 6.74 27.26
N ALA A 226 0.86 7.25 28.49
CA ALA A 226 0.72 8.68 28.75
C ALA A 226 2.05 9.41 28.50
N ARG A 227 1.98 10.72 28.22
CA ARG A 227 3.17 11.54 27.96
C ARG A 227 4.14 11.49 29.13
N GLU A 228 3.59 11.57 30.33
CA GLU A 228 4.26 11.60 31.62
C GLU A 228 4.99 10.28 31.91
N MET A 229 4.53 9.14 31.37
CA MET A 229 5.22 7.85 31.53
C MET A 229 6.58 7.84 30.83
N TYR A 230 6.68 8.49 29.65
CA TYR A 230 7.98 8.67 28.99
C TYR A 230 8.91 9.55 29.83
N ASP A 231 8.36 10.59 30.46
CA ASP A 231 9.14 11.48 31.33
C ASP A 231 9.65 10.74 32.56
N VAL A 232 8.83 9.88 33.19
CA VAL A 232 9.26 8.98 34.28
C VAL A 232 10.40 8.05 33.81
N ALA A 233 10.27 7.43 32.64
CA ALA A 233 11.32 6.55 32.11
C ALA A 233 12.64 7.30 31.85
N VAL A 234 12.58 8.53 31.31
CA VAL A 234 13.76 9.38 31.12
C VAL A 234 14.39 9.76 32.46
N SER A 235 13.60 10.16 33.45
CA SER A 235 14.09 10.48 34.81
C SER A 235 14.74 9.28 35.49
N LEU A 236 14.18 8.06 35.34
CA LEU A 236 14.79 6.84 35.85
C LEU A 236 16.19 6.61 35.23
N ILE A 237 16.30 6.69 33.90
CA ILE A 237 17.56 6.53 33.18
C ILE A 237 18.62 7.53 33.68
N GLN A 238 18.22 8.78 33.98
CA GLN A 238 19.10 9.79 34.55
C GLN A 238 19.55 9.41 35.97
N SER A 239 18.63 8.96 36.82
CA SER A 239 18.91 8.60 38.21
C SER A 239 19.85 7.39 38.35
N PHE A 240 19.88 6.49 37.36
CA PHE A 240 20.74 5.30 37.40
C PHE A 240 22.23 5.66 37.45
N ASP A 241 22.64 6.77 36.83
CA ASP A 241 24.02 7.26 36.94
C ASP A 241 24.36 7.65 38.39
N GLU A 242 23.43 8.27 39.12
CA GLU A 242 23.62 8.66 40.52
C GLU A 242 23.59 7.46 41.46
N LEU A 243 22.71 6.49 41.21
CA LEU A 243 22.61 5.26 42.00
C LEU A 243 23.88 4.42 41.90
N GLU A 244 24.47 4.30 40.70
CA GLU A 244 25.74 3.58 40.52
C GLU A 244 26.93 4.32 41.17
N MET A 245 26.91 5.66 41.19
CA MET A 245 27.91 6.47 41.88
C MET A 245 27.81 6.36 43.41
N LYS A 246 26.60 6.25 43.98
CA LYS A 246 26.37 6.06 45.42
C LYS A 246 26.81 4.67 45.89
N ASN A 247 26.48 3.61 45.14
CA ASN A 247 26.84 2.22 45.49
C ASN A 247 28.36 1.97 45.47
N ASN A 248 29.13 2.71 44.67
CA ASN A 248 30.59 2.56 44.59
C ASN A 248 31.39 3.33 45.67
N ARG A 249 30.77 4.21 46.48
CA ARG A 249 31.49 4.94 47.55
C ARG A 249 31.89 4.06 48.75
N GLY A 250 31.40 2.82 48.84
CA GLY A 250 31.76 1.87 49.89
C GLY A 250 33.04 1.05 49.63
N GLY A 251 33.56 1.03 48.39
CA GLY A 251 34.76 0.27 48.02
C GLY A 251 35.99 1.17 47.87
N LYS A 252 37.06 0.88 48.61
CA LYS A 252 38.37 1.53 48.44
C LYS A 252 38.97 1.16 47.06
N ASN A 253 38.59 1.85 45.99
CA ASN A 253 39.37 1.97 44.75
C ASN A 253 38.81 3.13 43.91
N LEU A 254 39.49 4.28 43.99
CA LEU A 254 39.16 5.51 43.29
C LEU A 254 39.71 5.49 41.85
N ASN A 255 39.24 4.54 41.03
CA ASN A 255 39.38 4.62 39.57
C ASN A 255 38.00 4.91 38.98
N VAL A 256 37.93 6.01 38.23
CA VAL A 256 36.78 6.50 37.45
C VAL A 256 35.96 5.33 36.87
N THR A 257 34.65 5.28 37.17
CA THR A 257 33.71 4.23 36.72
C THR A 257 33.76 4.07 35.19
N SER A 258 34.49 3.06 34.71
CA SER A 258 34.63 2.78 33.28
C SER A 258 33.40 2.08 32.70
N GLU A 259 32.65 1.34 33.53
CA GLU A 259 31.51 0.51 33.11
C GLU A 259 30.20 0.99 33.75
N ARG A 260 29.23 1.38 32.91
CA ARG A 260 27.86 1.76 33.29
C ARG A 260 26.91 0.65 32.89
N GLY A 261 25.93 0.31 33.74
CA GLY A 261 24.98 -0.77 33.44
C GLY A 261 24.07 -0.46 32.24
N THR A 262 23.85 -1.45 31.37
CA THR A 262 22.96 -1.30 30.20
C THR A 262 21.49 -1.28 30.63
N VAL A 263 20.71 -0.39 29.98
CA VAL A 263 19.27 -0.24 30.19
C VAL A 263 18.51 -0.84 29.02
N LEU A 264 17.55 -1.72 29.30
CA LEU A 264 16.62 -2.27 28.33
C LEU A 264 15.21 -1.75 28.60
N VAL A 265 14.61 -1.07 27.63
CA VAL A 265 13.27 -0.47 27.72
C VAL A 265 12.32 -1.25 26.83
N PHE A 266 11.25 -1.81 27.39
CA PHE A 266 10.20 -2.50 26.64
C PHE A 266 9.07 -1.54 26.27
N LEU A 267 8.89 -1.35 24.96
CA LEU A 267 7.86 -0.51 24.34
C LEU A 267 7.03 -1.35 23.36
N PRO A 268 5.75 -1.03 23.14
CA PRO A 268 4.85 -1.89 22.39
C PRO A 268 5.04 -1.85 20.87
N GLY A 269 5.68 -0.81 20.32
CA GLY A 269 5.83 -0.67 18.87
C GLY A 269 6.79 0.43 18.42
N MET A 270 6.92 0.58 17.10
CA MET A 270 7.87 1.51 16.47
C MET A 270 7.54 2.98 16.74
N ASN A 271 6.26 3.35 16.80
CA ASN A 271 5.87 4.74 17.10
C ASN A 271 6.32 5.13 18.50
N GLU A 272 6.13 4.24 19.47
CA GLU A 272 6.52 4.44 20.85
C GLU A 272 8.05 4.44 21.02
N ILE A 273 8.76 3.54 20.32
CA ILE A 273 10.24 3.56 20.22
C ILE A 273 10.73 4.90 19.65
N THR A 274 10.12 5.38 18.58
CA THR A 274 10.49 6.66 17.94
C THR A 274 10.29 7.85 18.90
N ASN A 275 9.16 7.87 19.60
CA ASN A 275 8.85 8.91 20.59
C ASN A 275 9.86 8.92 21.74
N MET A 276 10.19 7.75 22.29
CA MET A 276 11.19 7.62 23.36
C MET A 276 12.59 8.00 22.86
N HIS A 277 12.97 7.55 21.67
CA HIS A 277 14.25 7.92 21.05
C HIS A 277 14.38 9.43 20.89
N SER A 278 13.36 10.11 20.36
CA SER A 278 13.38 11.57 20.21
C SER A 278 13.55 12.30 21.55
N ARG A 279 12.93 11.81 22.63
CA ARG A 279 13.08 12.41 23.97
C ARG A 279 14.48 12.22 24.53
N LEU A 280 15.07 11.04 24.35
CA LEU A 280 16.43 10.75 24.79
C LEU A 280 17.47 11.53 23.96
N SER A 281 17.28 11.66 22.65
CA SER A 281 18.22 12.37 21.76
C SER A 281 18.24 13.88 21.98
N ASN A 282 17.14 14.49 22.44
CA ASN A 282 17.09 15.93 22.72
C ASN A 282 17.96 16.34 23.92
N MET A 283 18.57 15.39 24.64
CA MET A 283 19.42 15.61 25.80
C MET A 283 20.92 15.65 25.42
N PHE A 284 21.34 16.68 24.69
CA PHE A 284 22.70 16.80 24.11
C PHE A 284 23.87 16.71 25.12
N ASN A 285 23.63 16.90 26.43
CA ASN A 285 24.68 16.92 27.46
C ASN A 285 24.94 15.57 28.15
N LYS A 286 24.36 14.46 27.66
CA LYS A 286 24.47 13.14 28.32
C LYS A 286 25.23 12.12 27.45
N ARG A 287 26.07 11.29 28.08
CA ARG A 287 26.86 10.23 27.43
C ARG A 287 26.03 8.95 27.23
N TRP A 288 25.04 8.99 26.35
CA TRP A 288 24.14 7.85 26.10
C TRP A 288 24.26 7.33 24.67
N GLN A 289 24.22 6.01 24.50
CA GLN A 289 24.13 5.32 23.21
C GLN A 289 22.78 4.63 23.11
N VAL A 290 21.87 5.17 22.29
CA VAL A 290 20.48 4.69 22.16
C VAL A 290 20.35 3.83 20.91
N TYR A 291 19.92 2.57 21.08
CA TYR A 291 19.76 1.61 19.99
C TYR A 291 18.29 1.14 19.91
N PRO A 292 17.58 1.36 18.78
CA PRO A 292 16.27 0.79 18.55
C PRO A 292 16.38 -0.70 18.16
N LEU A 293 15.55 -1.55 18.76
CA LEU A 293 15.48 -2.98 18.48
C LEU A 293 14.03 -3.39 18.19
N HIS A 294 13.68 -3.43 16.90
CA HIS A 294 12.35 -3.79 16.39
C HIS A 294 12.50 -4.57 15.08
N SER A 295 11.52 -5.41 14.74
CA SER A 295 11.46 -6.09 13.44
C SER A 295 11.52 -5.19 12.18
N HIS A 296 11.25 -3.88 12.27
CA HIS A 296 11.37 -2.95 11.13
C HIS A 296 12.79 -2.38 10.97
N VAL A 297 13.64 -2.56 11.98
CA VAL A 297 15.06 -2.19 11.96
C VAL A 297 15.84 -3.29 11.25
N THR A 298 16.85 -2.94 10.45
CA THR A 298 17.59 -3.94 9.65
C THR A 298 18.38 -4.91 10.54
N LEU A 299 18.66 -6.12 10.07
CA LEU A 299 19.45 -7.11 10.84
C LEU A 299 20.83 -6.59 11.27
N GLU A 300 21.47 -5.72 10.48
CA GLU A 300 22.75 -5.10 10.82
C GLU A 300 22.58 -4.10 11.97
N GLU A 301 21.57 -3.23 11.90
CA GLU A 301 21.25 -2.30 12.97
C GLU A 301 20.80 -3.01 14.26
N GLN A 302 20.06 -4.11 14.15
CA GLN A 302 19.75 -4.98 15.29
C GLN A 302 21.02 -5.61 15.86
N SER A 303 21.99 -5.97 15.00
CA SER A 303 23.28 -6.53 15.43
C SER A 303 24.14 -5.53 16.20
N ASN A 304 23.95 -4.22 15.98
CA ASN A 304 24.63 -3.18 16.75
C ASN A 304 24.33 -3.26 18.26
N VAL A 305 23.21 -3.87 18.65
CA VAL A 305 22.85 -4.10 20.04
C VAL A 305 23.81 -5.08 20.73
N PHE A 306 24.57 -5.89 19.99
CA PHE A 306 25.58 -6.79 20.56
C PHE A 306 26.98 -6.18 20.64
N LEU A 307 27.18 -4.97 20.11
CA LEU A 307 28.47 -4.29 20.21
C LEU A 307 28.77 -3.92 21.67
N ALA A 308 30.06 -3.97 22.01
CA ALA A 308 30.56 -3.54 23.31
C ALA A 308 30.31 -2.03 23.49
N THR A 309 29.97 -1.64 24.72
CA THR A 309 29.73 -0.25 25.09
C THR A 309 31.00 0.59 25.01
N VAL A 310 30.90 1.82 24.49
CA VAL A 310 32.03 2.76 24.54
C VAL A 310 32.28 3.15 26.01
N PRO A 311 33.54 3.10 26.51
CA PRO A 311 33.84 3.43 27.89
C PRO A 311 33.28 4.79 28.33
N GLY A 312 32.62 4.83 29.48
CA GLY A 312 31.99 6.03 30.03
C GLY A 312 30.66 6.45 29.39
N TYR A 313 30.14 5.70 28.40
CA TYR A 313 28.77 5.85 27.87
C TYR A 313 27.83 4.80 28.48
N ARG A 314 26.55 5.15 28.63
CA ARG A 314 25.49 4.20 28.99
C ARG A 314 24.77 3.74 27.73
N LYS A 315 24.64 2.42 27.56
CA LYS A 315 23.86 1.82 26.48
C LYS A 315 22.40 1.70 26.88
N ILE A 316 21.52 2.17 25.99
CA ILE A 316 20.08 2.16 26.16
C ILE A 316 19.47 1.46 24.95
N ILE A 317 18.76 0.38 25.18
CA ILE A 317 18.14 -0.43 24.14
C ILE A 317 16.64 -0.22 24.22
N LEU A 318 16.04 0.28 23.16
CA LEU A 318 14.59 0.49 23.05
C LEU A 318 13.99 -0.67 22.25
N SER A 319 13.27 -1.57 22.90
CA SER A 319 12.86 -2.84 22.27
C SER A 319 11.38 -3.16 22.42
N THR A 320 10.88 -3.99 21.51
CA THR A 320 9.57 -4.67 21.62
C THR A 320 9.74 -6.03 22.34
N ASN A 321 8.75 -6.92 22.24
CA ASN A 321 8.87 -8.31 22.69
C ASN A 321 9.98 -9.11 21.96
N ILE A 322 10.68 -8.51 20.97
CA ILE A 322 11.84 -9.12 20.34
C ILE A 322 12.99 -9.43 21.33
N ALA A 323 13.19 -8.60 22.36
CA ALA A 323 14.19 -8.84 23.41
C ALA A 323 13.72 -9.79 24.53
N GLU A 324 12.45 -10.23 24.50
CA GLU A 324 11.83 -11.00 25.58
C GLU A 324 12.34 -12.43 25.70
N SER A 325 12.61 -13.09 24.56
CA SER A 325 12.97 -14.53 24.48
C SER A 325 14.25 -14.72 23.67
N SER A 326 14.20 -14.43 22.37
CA SER A 326 15.19 -14.92 21.37
C SER A 326 16.46 -14.07 21.20
N VAL A 327 16.53 -12.89 21.81
CA VAL A 327 17.73 -12.03 21.77
C VAL A 327 18.29 -11.87 23.18
N THR A 328 19.51 -12.36 23.39
CA THR A 328 20.19 -12.33 24.70
C THR A 328 21.30 -11.30 24.68
N VAL A 329 21.02 -10.12 25.24
CA VAL A 329 22.03 -9.08 25.50
C VAL A 329 22.67 -9.37 26.86
N PRO A 330 23.98 -9.65 26.95
CA PRO A 330 24.58 -10.17 28.17
C PRO A 330 24.72 -9.12 29.29
N ASP A 331 24.83 -7.84 28.96
CA ASP A 331 25.23 -6.75 29.86
C ASP A 331 24.06 -5.94 30.48
N VAL A 332 22.82 -6.42 30.35
CA VAL A 332 21.63 -5.72 30.85
C VAL A 332 21.57 -5.77 32.38
N LYS A 333 21.49 -4.58 33.01
CA LYS A 333 21.37 -4.42 34.47
C LYS A 333 20.03 -3.79 34.89
N TYR A 334 19.48 -2.93 34.04
CA TYR A 334 18.22 -2.22 34.31
C TYR A 334 17.19 -2.57 33.23
N VAL A 335 15.99 -2.96 33.65
CA VAL A 335 14.83 -3.16 32.77
C VAL A 335 13.76 -2.13 33.12
N ILE A 336 13.28 -1.38 32.14
CA ILE A 336 12.11 -0.51 32.26
C ILE A 336 11.00 -1.13 31.41
N ASP A 337 9.93 -1.58 32.05
CA ASP A 337 8.82 -2.28 31.41
C ASP A 337 7.55 -1.43 31.47
N PHE A 338 7.05 -1.04 30.30
CA PHE A 338 5.74 -0.38 30.19
C PHE A 338 4.57 -1.36 30.35
N CYS A 339 4.84 -2.67 30.47
CA CYS A 339 3.86 -3.75 30.63
C CYS A 339 2.83 -3.82 29.49
N LEU A 340 3.17 -3.27 28.33
CA LEU A 340 2.33 -3.25 27.13
C LEU A 340 2.96 -4.09 26.02
N THR A 341 2.12 -4.58 25.11
CA THR A 341 2.50 -5.29 23.90
C THR A 341 1.47 -5.05 22.79
N ARG A 342 1.86 -5.25 21.54
CA ARG A 342 0.92 -5.26 20.42
C ARG A 342 0.60 -6.71 20.05
N THR A 343 -0.69 -7.06 20.05
CA THR A 343 -1.18 -8.40 19.76
C THR A 343 -2.10 -8.37 18.54
N LEU A 344 -1.93 -9.33 17.64
CA LEU A 344 -2.81 -9.52 16.49
C LEU A 344 -4.12 -10.17 16.93
N VAL A 345 -5.25 -9.54 16.62
CA VAL A 345 -6.59 -10.02 16.97
C VAL A 345 -7.47 -9.93 15.72
N CYS A 346 -8.20 -11.01 15.41
CA CYS A 346 -9.15 -11.01 14.31
C CYS A 346 -10.52 -10.50 14.77
N ASP A 347 -11.16 -9.71 13.91
CA ASP A 347 -12.54 -9.27 14.08
C ASP A 347 -13.50 -10.47 13.99
N GLU A 348 -14.40 -10.60 14.96
CA GLU A 348 -15.32 -11.75 15.03
C GLU A 348 -16.34 -11.78 13.89
N GLU A 349 -16.59 -10.67 13.19
CA GLU A 349 -17.57 -10.57 12.09
C GLU A 349 -16.94 -10.61 10.70
N THR A 350 -15.70 -10.14 10.53
CA THR A 350 -15.06 -10.07 9.20
C THR A 350 -13.81 -10.92 9.07
N ASN A 351 -13.29 -11.46 10.19
CA ASN A 351 -11.96 -12.06 10.30
C ASN A 351 -10.82 -11.11 9.90
N TYR A 352 -11.08 -9.80 9.81
CA TYR A 352 -10.04 -8.82 9.52
C TYR A 352 -9.08 -8.72 10.69
N GLN A 353 -7.79 -8.75 10.37
CA GLN A 353 -6.75 -8.68 11.39
C GLN A 353 -6.61 -7.24 11.90
N SER A 354 -6.48 -7.08 13.21
CA SER A 354 -6.23 -5.81 13.88
C SER A 354 -5.05 -5.93 14.85
N LEU A 355 -4.08 -5.03 14.76
CA LEU A 355 -2.95 -5.00 15.69
C LEU A 355 -3.31 -4.11 16.88
N ARG A 356 -3.78 -4.72 17.96
CA ARG A 356 -4.27 -4.01 19.15
C ARG A 356 -3.16 -3.84 20.18
N LEU A 357 -3.14 -2.67 20.82
CA LEU A 357 -2.32 -2.46 22.01
C LEU A 357 -3.02 -3.17 23.17
N CYS A 358 -2.28 -4.00 23.90
CA CYS A 358 -2.79 -4.80 25.01
C CYS A 358 -1.81 -4.77 26.19
N TRP A 359 -2.31 -5.05 27.39
CA TRP A 359 -1.45 -5.37 28.54
C TRP A 359 -0.72 -6.70 28.29
N ALA A 360 0.58 -6.71 28.52
CA ALA A 360 1.38 -7.94 28.44
C ALA A 360 1.10 -8.81 29.66
N SER A 361 1.14 -10.14 29.50
CA SER A 361 0.85 -11.05 30.61
C SER A 361 1.92 -11.00 31.70
N LYS A 362 1.58 -11.43 32.93
CA LYS A 362 2.54 -11.56 34.03
C LYS A 362 3.71 -12.46 33.64
N ILE A 363 3.46 -13.56 32.91
CA ILE A 363 4.51 -14.43 32.37
C ILE A 363 5.45 -13.63 31.45
N ASN A 364 4.93 -12.90 30.47
CA ASN A 364 5.76 -12.11 29.56
C ASN A 364 6.60 -11.08 30.32
N CYS A 365 5.97 -10.34 31.23
CA CYS A 365 6.65 -9.30 31.98
C CYS A 365 7.67 -9.88 32.99
N ASN A 366 7.50 -11.12 33.45
CA ASN A 366 8.49 -11.84 34.25
C ASN A 366 9.69 -12.31 33.41
N GLN A 367 9.49 -12.63 32.13
CA GLN A 367 10.59 -12.89 31.20
C GLN A 367 11.40 -11.63 30.91
N ARG A 368 10.71 -10.49 30.73
CA ARG A 368 11.33 -9.16 30.61
C ARG A 368 12.20 -8.85 31.83
N LYS A 369 11.66 -9.06 33.04
CA LYS A 369 12.41 -8.94 34.31
C LYS A 369 13.67 -9.80 34.31
N GLY A 370 13.57 -11.06 33.91
CA GLY A 370 14.68 -12.02 33.86
C GLY A 370 15.87 -11.59 32.98
N ARG A 371 15.71 -10.55 32.15
CA ARG A 371 16.80 -9.99 31.34
C ARG A 371 17.83 -9.21 32.18
N ALA A 372 17.45 -8.69 33.35
CA ALA A 372 18.34 -7.91 34.22
C ALA A 372 19.23 -8.76 35.17
N GLY A 373 18.86 -10.02 35.44
CA GLY A 373 19.49 -10.86 36.48
C GLY A 373 20.52 -11.86 35.98
N ARG A 374 21.17 -11.60 34.83
CA ARG A 374 22.03 -12.59 34.14
C ARG A 374 23.48 -12.56 34.56
N VAL A 375 24.04 -11.36 34.74
CA VAL A 375 25.48 -11.16 35.01
C VAL A 375 25.75 -10.56 36.39
N SER A 376 24.76 -9.86 36.97
CA SER A 376 24.88 -9.19 38.27
C SER A 376 23.49 -8.96 38.88
N LYS A 377 23.44 -8.40 40.09
CA LYS A 377 22.19 -7.92 40.71
C LYS A 377 21.49 -6.93 39.77
N GLY A 378 20.25 -7.24 39.41
CA GLY A 378 19.46 -6.51 38.42
C GLY A 378 18.32 -5.72 39.05
N TYR A 379 17.74 -4.81 38.27
CA TYR A 379 16.60 -3.99 38.70
C TYR A 379 15.53 -3.94 37.59
N CYS A 380 14.27 -4.14 37.95
CA CYS A 380 13.14 -4.08 37.04
C CYS A 380 12.12 -3.04 37.51
N TYR A 381 11.85 -2.05 36.66
CA TYR A 381 10.92 -0.96 36.91
C TYR A 381 9.68 -1.16 36.03
N ARG A 382 8.56 -1.50 36.64
CA ARG A 382 7.27 -1.68 35.96
C ARG A 382 6.49 -0.37 36.05
N LEU A 383 6.12 0.20 34.91
CA LEU A 383 5.38 1.46 34.84
C LEU A 383 3.87 1.23 35.01
N VAL A 384 3.50 0.44 36.03
CA VAL A 384 2.12 0.20 36.48
C VAL A 384 2.02 0.30 38.00
N TYR A 385 0.83 0.62 38.50
CA TYR A 385 0.54 0.57 39.94
C TYR A 385 0.49 -0.88 40.44
N LYS A 386 0.88 -1.12 41.70
CA LYS A 386 0.99 -2.47 42.26
C LYS A 386 -0.36 -3.17 42.39
N GLU A 387 -1.40 -2.43 42.78
CA GLU A 387 -2.79 -2.90 42.79
C GLU A 387 -3.22 -3.34 41.38
N PHE A 388 -2.95 -2.50 40.37
CA PHE A 388 -3.27 -2.80 38.97
C PHE A 388 -2.57 -4.08 38.47
N TRP A 389 -1.28 -4.22 38.81
CA TRP A 389 -0.51 -5.43 38.50
C TRP A 389 -1.11 -6.69 39.12
N THR A 390 -1.59 -6.60 40.36
CA THR A 390 -2.06 -7.76 41.11
C THR A 390 -3.41 -8.24 40.58
N ASP A 391 -4.34 -7.31 40.40
CA ASP A 391 -5.76 -7.64 40.19
C ASP A 391 -6.16 -7.67 38.70
N PHE A 392 -5.46 -6.95 37.81
CA PHE A 392 -5.93 -6.73 36.44
C PHE A 392 -5.00 -7.23 35.33
N ILE A 393 -3.69 -7.34 35.56
CA ILE A 393 -2.77 -7.89 34.54
C ILE A 393 -2.99 -9.41 34.41
N PRO A 394 -3.27 -9.92 33.18
CA PRO A 394 -3.57 -11.33 32.98
C PRO A 394 -2.34 -12.21 33.27
N GLU A 395 -2.57 -13.39 33.82
CA GLU A 395 -1.48 -14.32 34.14
C GLU A 395 -0.79 -14.85 32.87
N LYS A 396 -1.59 -15.25 31.87
CA LYS A 396 -1.15 -15.86 30.61
C LYS A 396 -1.67 -15.07 29.40
N SER A 397 -0.93 -15.11 28.30
CA SER A 397 -1.39 -14.63 26.98
C SER A 397 -2.32 -15.66 26.32
N VAL A 398 -3.31 -15.18 25.56
CA VAL A 398 -4.17 -16.04 24.74
C VAL A 398 -3.35 -16.62 23.56
N PRO A 399 -3.32 -17.96 23.38
CA PRO A 399 -2.62 -18.62 22.27
C PRO A 399 -3.05 -18.12 20.89
N GLU A 400 -2.13 -18.10 19.93
CA GLU A 400 -2.41 -17.60 18.57
C GLU A 400 -3.48 -18.40 17.83
N ILE A 401 -3.51 -19.72 18.04
CA ILE A 401 -4.49 -20.60 17.41
C ILE A 401 -5.95 -20.25 17.77
N LEU A 402 -6.18 -19.47 18.85
CA LEU A 402 -7.51 -19.02 19.27
C LEU A 402 -7.87 -17.62 18.76
N ARG A 403 -6.94 -16.87 18.16
CA ARG A 403 -7.12 -15.44 17.82
C ARG A 403 -6.69 -15.06 16.40
N CYS A 404 -6.06 -15.97 15.68
CA CYS A 404 -5.55 -15.78 14.31
C CYS A 404 -6.30 -16.67 13.29
N PRO A 405 -6.30 -16.31 11.99
CA PRO A 405 -6.99 -17.08 10.96
C PRO A 405 -6.32 -18.43 10.71
N LEU A 406 -7.08 -19.52 10.66
CA LEU A 406 -6.55 -20.89 10.62
C LEU A 406 -6.33 -21.44 9.19
N GLY A 407 -6.43 -20.60 8.15
CA GLY A 407 -6.50 -21.04 6.75
C GLY A 407 -5.33 -21.92 6.32
N THR A 408 -4.10 -21.47 6.57
CA THR A 408 -2.87 -22.23 6.27
C THR A 408 -2.81 -23.53 7.07
N THR A 409 -3.24 -23.51 8.33
CA THR A 409 -3.29 -24.69 9.20
C THR A 409 -4.29 -25.72 8.66
N VAL A 410 -5.50 -25.31 8.27
CA VAL A 410 -6.51 -26.20 7.66
C VAL A 410 -5.98 -26.84 6.36
N LEU A 411 -5.32 -26.08 5.49
CA LEU A 411 -4.74 -26.66 4.26
C LEU A 411 -3.62 -27.67 4.56
N LYS A 412 -2.77 -27.41 5.56
CA LYS A 412 -1.76 -28.37 6.03
C LYS A 412 -2.40 -29.64 6.62
N ILE A 413 -3.52 -29.51 7.35
CA ILE A 413 -4.30 -30.66 7.84
C ILE A 413 -4.81 -31.53 6.68
N LYS A 414 -5.42 -30.92 5.67
CA LYS A 414 -5.91 -31.64 4.49
C LYS A 414 -4.77 -32.31 3.72
N LYS A 415 -3.61 -31.65 3.61
CA LYS A 415 -2.39 -32.24 3.00
C LYS A 415 -1.84 -33.43 3.80
N LEU A 416 -1.86 -33.34 5.14
CA LEU A 416 -1.45 -34.43 6.02
C LEU A 416 -2.34 -35.67 5.87
N ASP A 417 -3.62 -35.47 5.55
CA ASP A 417 -4.62 -36.53 5.43
C ASP A 417 -4.81 -37.31 6.74
N MET A 418 -5.06 -36.57 7.83
CA MET A 418 -5.20 -37.11 9.19
C MET A 418 -6.63 -36.98 9.75
N GLY A 419 -7.62 -36.87 8.88
CA GLY A 419 -9.03 -36.69 9.20
C GLY A 419 -9.54 -35.25 9.02
N ALA A 420 -10.82 -35.05 9.36
CA ALA A 420 -11.51 -33.77 9.20
C ALA A 420 -10.88 -32.67 10.07
N PRO A 421 -10.76 -31.40 9.58
CA PRO A 421 -10.16 -30.30 10.32
C PRO A 421 -10.78 -30.08 11.71
N LYS A 422 -12.12 -30.10 11.79
CA LYS A 422 -12.87 -29.96 13.05
C LYS A 422 -12.49 -31.02 14.08
N ALA A 423 -12.43 -32.29 13.67
CA ALA A 423 -12.12 -33.40 14.56
C ALA A 423 -10.66 -33.37 15.05
N LEU A 424 -9.73 -32.99 14.16
CA LEU A 424 -8.32 -32.91 14.51
C LEU A 424 -8.05 -31.72 15.43
N LEU A 425 -8.54 -30.52 15.11
CA LEU A 425 -8.36 -29.31 15.92
C LEU A 425 -9.00 -29.41 17.30
N ALA A 426 -10.06 -30.21 17.46
CA ALA A 426 -10.63 -30.53 18.78
C ALA A 426 -9.64 -31.23 19.72
N THR A 427 -8.58 -31.84 19.18
CA THR A 427 -7.52 -32.49 19.96
C THR A 427 -6.28 -31.61 20.19
N ALA A 428 -6.32 -30.34 19.78
CA ALA A 428 -5.25 -29.37 20.00
C ALA A 428 -5.08 -29.05 21.51
N LEU A 429 -3.91 -28.52 21.87
CA LEU A 429 -3.63 -28.11 23.25
C LEU A 429 -4.63 -27.06 23.76
N SER A 430 -5.02 -26.14 22.87
CA SER A 430 -6.13 -25.22 23.09
C SER A 430 -7.01 -25.21 21.84
N PRO A 431 -8.13 -25.96 21.84
CA PRO A 431 -9.00 -26.07 20.67
C PRO A 431 -9.62 -24.73 20.26
N PRO A 432 -9.55 -24.34 18.98
CA PRO A 432 -10.25 -23.15 18.48
C PRO A 432 -11.77 -23.32 18.48
N SER A 433 -12.50 -22.21 18.42
CA SER A 433 -13.96 -22.26 18.38
C SER A 433 -14.47 -22.89 17.08
N ILE A 434 -15.61 -23.59 17.16
CA ILE A 434 -16.22 -24.25 15.99
C ILE A 434 -16.59 -23.21 14.92
N ARG A 435 -17.05 -22.03 15.34
CA ARG A 435 -17.40 -20.91 14.45
C ARG A 435 -16.18 -20.42 13.66
N ASP A 436 -15.01 -20.31 14.30
CA ASP A 436 -13.79 -19.86 13.62
C ASP A 436 -13.29 -20.90 12.61
N ILE A 437 -13.41 -22.19 12.94
CA ILE A 437 -13.10 -23.29 12.01
C ILE A 437 -14.04 -23.23 10.81
N GLU A 438 -15.35 -23.13 11.04
CA GLU A 438 -16.37 -23.02 10.00
C GLU A 438 -16.10 -21.84 9.06
N ARG A 439 -15.92 -20.63 9.61
CA ARG A 439 -15.63 -19.45 8.79
C ARG A 439 -14.33 -19.61 8.00
N THR A 440 -13.28 -20.15 8.61
CA THR A 440 -12.02 -20.42 7.92
C THR A 440 -12.24 -21.35 6.72
N ILE A 441 -13.07 -22.39 6.88
CA ILE A 441 -13.37 -23.34 5.82
C ILE A 441 -14.21 -22.70 4.72
N LEU A 442 -15.21 -21.88 5.07
CA LEU A 442 -15.99 -21.10 4.10
C LEU A 442 -15.10 -20.12 3.32
N GLN A 443 -14.15 -19.46 3.97
CA GLN A 443 -13.16 -18.60 3.31
C GLN A 443 -12.26 -19.39 2.34
N LEU A 444 -11.82 -20.60 2.72
CA LEU A 444 -11.05 -21.47 1.84
C LEU A 444 -11.87 -21.99 0.65
N LYS A 445 -13.17 -22.20 0.82
CA LYS A 445 -14.10 -22.52 -0.27
C LYS A 445 -14.28 -21.35 -1.22
N GLU A 446 -14.50 -20.13 -0.70
CA GLU A 446 -14.59 -18.91 -1.51
C GLU A 446 -13.28 -18.63 -2.28
N LEU A 447 -12.14 -18.91 -1.66
CA LEU A 447 -10.83 -18.79 -2.32
C LEU A 447 -10.69 -19.79 -3.49
N GLY A 448 -11.42 -20.90 -3.46
CA GLY A 448 -11.31 -22.03 -4.38
C GLY A 448 -10.29 -23.09 -3.94
N ALA A 449 -9.83 -23.05 -2.69
CA ALA A 449 -8.85 -23.98 -2.13
C ALA A 449 -9.48 -25.30 -1.66
N LEU A 450 -10.75 -25.27 -1.28
CA LEU A 450 -11.56 -26.43 -0.90
C LEU A 450 -12.84 -26.51 -1.73
N THR A 451 -13.31 -27.72 -2.01
CA THR A 451 -14.62 -27.93 -2.64
C THR A 451 -15.76 -27.61 -1.67
N THR A 452 -16.94 -27.26 -2.20
CA THR A 452 -18.14 -27.02 -1.39
C THR A 452 -18.68 -28.29 -0.75
N CYS A 453 -18.58 -29.43 -1.45
CA CYS A 453 -19.08 -30.72 -1.01
C CYS A 453 -17.95 -31.71 -0.64
N VAL A 454 -18.24 -32.64 0.27
CA VAL A 454 -17.45 -33.83 0.60
C VAL A 454 -18.28 -35.05 0.24
N GLN A 455 -17.75 -35.96 -0.59
CA GLN A 455 -18.46 -37.19 -1.00
C GLN A 455 -19.92 -36.93 -1.46
N THR A 456 -20.14 -35.85 -2.21
CA THR A 456 -21.44 -35.34 -2.72
C THR A 456 -22.36 -34.62 -1.73
N GLU A 457 -22.04 -34.56 -0.44
CA GLU A 457 -22.82 -33.79 0.56
C GLU A 457 -22.18 -32.44 0.90
N GLU A 458 -22.99 -31.39 1.05
CA GLU A 458 -22.54 -30.08 1.53
C GLU A 458 -22.14 -30.17 3.02
N ASN A 459 -20.92 -29.73 3.35
CA ASN A 459 -20.45 -29.73 4.74
C ASN A 459 -19.78 -28.39 5.09
N PRO A 460 -20.33 -27.55 5.99
CA PRO A 460 -19.73 -26.25 6.32
C PRO A 460 -18.39 -26.37 7.07
N HIS A 461 -18.09 -27.54 7.63
CA HIS A 461 -16.89 -27.79 8.44
C HIS A 461 -15.83 -28.65 7.76
N ASP A 462 -15.98 -28.97 6.47
CA ASP A 462 -14.97 -29.70 5.68
C ASP A 462 -15.13 -29.45 4.17
N GLY A 463 -14.15 -29.89 3.38
CA GLY A 463 -14.12 -29.82 1.92
C GLY A 463 -12.91 -30.59 1.36
N GLU A 464 -12.98 -31.05 0.12
CA GLU A 464 -11.87 -31.74 -0.55
C GLU A 464 -10.83 -30.75 -1.08
N LEU A 465 -9.56 -31.15 -1.10
CA LEU A 465 -8.46 -30.28 -1.51
C LEU A 465 -8.39 -30.17 -3.04
N THR A 466 -8.66 -28.98 -3.57
CA THR A 466 -8.61 -28.70 -5.02
C THR A 466 -7.18 -28.62 -5.54
N PHE A 467 -6.97 -28.59 -6.86
CA PHE A 467 -5.67 -28.24 -7.44
C PHE A 467 -5.11 -26.91 -6.88
N MET A 468 -5.96 -25.89 -6.77
CA MET A 468 -5.58 -24.62 -6.16
C MET A 468 -5.14 -24.81 -4.70
N GLY A 469 -5.92 -25.53 -3.89
CA GLY A 469 -5.58 -25.83 -2.51
C GLY A 469 -4.24 -26.56 -2.36
N LYS A 470 -3.92 -27.49 -3.26
CA LYS A 470 -2.63 -28.22 -3.29
C LYS A 470 -1.46 -27.27 -3.54
N VAL A 471 -1.60 -26.32 -4.46
CA VAL A 471 -0.59 -25.29 -4.72
C VAL A 471 -0.43 -24.39 -3.50
N LEU A 472 -1.52 -23.84 -2.96
CA LEU A 472 -1.51 -22.95 -1.80
C LEU A 472 -0.85 -23.60 -0.57
N ALA A 473 -1.10 -24.89 -0.33
CA ALA A 473 -0.52 -25.64 0.78
C ALA A 473 1.01 -25.86 0.67
N GLN A 474 1.62 -25.61 -0.49
CA GLN A 474 3.08 -25.74 -0.70
C GLN A 474 3.82 -24.40 -0.76
N LEU A 475 3.13 -23.29 -1.01
CA LEU A 475 3.77 -21.99 -1.16
C LEU A 475 3.93 -21.30 0.21
N PRO A 476 5.11 -20.72 0.52
CA PRO A 476 5.38 -20.02 1.77
C PRO A 476 4.88 -18.56 1.74
N VAL A 477 3.66 -18.33 1.26
CA VAL A 477 3.04 -16.99 1.10
C VAL A 477 1.60 -17.00 1.60
N ASP A 478 1.02 -15.82 1.79
CA ASP A 478 -0.42 -15.69 2.08
C ASP A 478 -1.28 -16.37 1.00
N LEU A 479 -2.42 -16.92 1.41
CA LEU A 479 -3.28 -17.72 0.52
C LEU A 479 -3.78 -16.94 -0.70
N ARG A 480 -4.05 -15.62 -0.57
CA ARG A 480 -4.47 -14.77 -1.70
C ARG A 480 -3.30 -14.49 -2.65
N LEU A 481 -2.08 -14.37 -2.13
CA LEU A 481 -0.87 -14.26 -2.96
C LEU A 481 -0.56 -15.57 -3.70
N GLY A 482 -0.84 -16.72 -3.09
CA GLY A 482 -0.76 -18.00 -3.79
C GLY A 482 -1.78 -18.09 -4.94
N LYS A 483 -3.01 -17.58 -4.73
CA LYS A 483 -4.03 -17.47 -5.81
C LYS A 483 -3.57 -16.53 -6.92
N LEU A 484 -2.94 -15.41 -6.56
CA LEU A 484 -2.32 -14.47 -7.51
C LEU A 484 -1.30 -15.17 -8.42
N ILE A 485 -0.44 -16.03 -7.87
CA ILE A 485 0.54 -16.80 -8.65
C ILE A 485 -0.15 -17.73 -9.64
N VAL A 486 -1.16 -18.48 -9.20
CA VAL A 486 -1.89 -19.42 -10.07
C VAL A 486 -2.62 -18.67 -11.19
N LEU A 487 -3.32 -17.58 -10.89
CA LEU A 487 -3.97 -16.74 -11.90
C LEU A 487 -2.94 -16.06 -12.82
N GLY A 488 -1.78 -15.69 -12.30
CA GLY A 488 -0.64 -15.21 -13.08
C GLY A 488 -0.21 -16.22 -14.13
N HIS A 489 -0.17 -17.51 -13.81
CA HIS A 489 0.07 -18.56 -14.80
C HIS A 489 -1.07 -18.65 -15.83
N VAL A 490 -2.32 -18.69 -15.37
CA VAL A 490 -3.52 -18.78 -16.25
C VAL A 490 -3.56 -17.67 -17.30
N PHE A 491 -3.23 -16.44 -16.91
CA PHE A 491 -3.31 -15.25 -17.77
C PHE A 491 -1.97 -14.85 -18.41
N ARG A 492 -0.91 -15.65 -18.26
CA ARG A 492 0.44 -15.40 -18.82
C ARG A 492 1.11 -14.12 -18.26
N CYS A 493 0.98 -13.91 -16.96
CA CYS A 493 1.60 -12.84 -16.15
C CYS A 493 2.35 -13.42 -14.92
N LEU A 494 2.88 -14.64 -15.02
CA LEU A 494 3.42 -15.39 -13.88
C LEU A 494 4.64 -14.69 -13.26
N GLU A 495 5.53 -14.13 -14.07
CA GLU A 495 6.72 -13.43 -13.56
C GLU A 495 6.33 -12.25 -12.68
N GLU A 496 5.43 -11.39 -13.16
CA GLU A 496 4.95 -10.24 -12.41
C GLU A 496 4.26 -10.65 -11.12
N CYS A 497 3.44 -11.70 -11.16
CA CYS A 497 2.73 -12.21 -9.99
C CYS A 497 3.68 -12.81 -8.94
N LEU A 498 4.76 -13.50 -9.36
CA LEU A 498 5.80 -13.99 -8.46
C LEU A 498 6.54 -12.83 -7.78
N ILE A 499 6.85 -11.75 -8.52
CA ILE A 499 7.48 -10.55 -7.95
C ILE A 499 6.56 -9.91 -6.91
N ILE A 500 5.27 -9.74 -7.23
CA ILE A 500 4.27 -9.18 -6.30
C ILE A 500 4.16 -10.05 -5.05
N ALA A 501 4.00 -11.37 -5.22
CA ALA A 501 3.87 -12.30 -4.10
C ALA A 501 5.11 -12.30 -3.18
N ALA A 502 6.31 -12.27 -3.76
CA ALA A 502 7.56 -12.19 -2.99
C ALA A 502 7.67 -10.87 -2.20
N ALA A 503 7.40 -9.74 -2.87
CA ALA A 503 7.50 -8.42 -2.26
C ALA A 503 6.48 -8.19 -1.14
N LEU A 504 5.23 -8.63 -1.35
CA LEU A 504 4.17 -8.48 -0.36
C LEU A 504 4.34 -9.43 0.84
N SER A 505 4.95 -10.60 0.66
CA SER A 505 5.22 -11.56 1.75
C SER A 505 6.34 -11.10 2.70
N LEU A 506 7.40 -10.48 2.17
CA LEU A 506 8.54 -9.97 2.97
C LEU A 506 8.37 -8.50 3.40
N ARG A 507 7.22 -7.90 3.08
CA ARG A 507 6.88 -6.47 3.19
C ARG A 507 7.60 -5.60 2.15
N ASN A 508 6.92 -4.52 1.74
CA ASN A 508 7.35 -3.62 0.68
C ASN A 508 8.78 -3.06 0.88
N PHE A 509 9.56 -3.01 -0.20
CA PHE A 509 10.94 -2.47 -0.23
C PHE A 509 11.01 -0.96 -0.48
N PHE A 510 9.90 -0.27 -0.76
CA PHE A 510 9.84 1.19 -0.77
C PHE A 510 10.04 1.76 0.64
N VAL A 511 10.83 2.83 0.75
CA VAL A 511 11.22 3.44 2.02
C VAL A 511 10.48 4.74 2.26
N ALA A 512 9.75 4.83 3.37
CA ALA A 512 9.34 6.10 3.95
C ALA A 512 10.41 6.54 4.96
N ARG A 513 11.37 7.37 4.55
CA ARG A 513 12.39 7.91 5.48
C ARG A 513 11.73 8.87 6.46
N PHE A 514 12.22 8.84 7.71
CA PHE A 514 11.80 9.76 8.77
C PHE A 514 11.90 11.22 8.27
N LYS A 515 10.78 11.95 8.31
CA LYS A 515 10.62 13.35 7.83
C LYS A 515 10.63 13.58 6.31
N GLN A 516 10.73 12.54 5.45
CA GLN A 516 10.71 12.65 3.98
C GLN A 516 9.57 11.82 3.34
N HIS A 517 8.36 11.90 3.91
CA HIS A 517 7.22 11.10 3.45
C HIS A 517 6.76 11.44 2.01
N VAL A 518 6.94 12.70 1.58
CA VAL A 518 6.55 13.16 0.24
C VAL A 518 7.47 12.57 -0.84
N ASP A 519 8.78 12.50 -0.59
CA ASP A 519 9.75 11.97 -1.56
C ASP A 519 9.57 10.46 -1.78
N GLY A 520 9.33 9.71 -0.69
CA GLY A 520 9.02 8.28 -0.79
C GLY A 520 7.75 8.02 -1.60
N TYR A 521 6.71 8.84 -1.38
CA TYR A 521 5.47 8.78 -2.16
C TYR A 521 5.70 9.06 -3.65
N ARG A 522 6.48 10.09 -3.99
CA ARG A 522 6.83 10.44 -5.37
C ARG A 522 7.54 9.33 -6.10
N ASN A 523 8.51 8.70 -5.45
CA ASN A 523 9.27 7.63 -6.05
C ASN A 523 8.36 6.41 -6.33
N LYS A 524 7.46 6.05 -5.40
CA LYS A 524 6.48 4.98 -5.64
C LYS A 524 5.52 5.34 -6.79
N LEU A 525 5.03 6.58 -6.84
CA LEU A 525 4.17 7.07 -7.92
C LEU A 525 4.88 7.06 -9.28
N PHE A 526 6.17 7.41 -9.32
CA PHE A 526 6.99 7.34 -10.53
C PHE A 526 7.04 5.93 -11.10
N PHE A 527 7.29 4.92 -10.26
CA PHE A 527 7.26 3.52 -10.71
C PHE A 527 5.86 3.02 -11.05
N ALA A 528 4.81 3.55 -10.43
CA ALA A 528 3.44 3.22 -10.79
C ALA A 528 3.07 3.75 -12.20
N GLY A 529 3.66 4.88 -12.62
CA GLY A 529 3.26 5.57 -13.84
C GLY A 529 1.76 5.83 -13.86
N ASN A 530 1.12 5.64 -15.02
CA ASN A 530 -0.33 5.81 -15.14
C ASN A 530 -1.15 4.57 -14.68
N SER A 531 -0.52 3.53 -14.12
CA SER A 531 -1.22 2.31 -13.71
C SER A 531 -2.15 2.47 -12.53
N LYS A 532 -1.91 3.51 -11.70
CA LYS A 532 -2.64 3.73 -10.44
C LYS A 532 -2.69 2.44 -9.59
N SER A 533 -1.63 1.62 -9.64
CA SER A 533 -1.48 0.36 -8.90
C SER A 533 -0.16 0.29 -8.13
N ASP A 534 -0.25 0.05 -6.81
CA ASP A 534 0.89 -0.19 -5.95
C ASP A 534 1.64 -1.47 -6.37
N CYS A 535 0.91 -2.54 -6.71
CA CYS A 535 1.48 -3.81 -7.14
C CYS A 535 2.29 -3.67 -8.44
N ILE A 536 1.82 -2.87 -9.39
CA ILE A 536 2.55 -2.61 -10.64
C ILE A 536 3.79 -1.74 -10.37
N ALA A 537 3.72 -0.80 -9.43
CA ALA A 537 4.90 -0.03 -9.01
C ALA A 537 6.01 -0.93 -8.47
N ILE A 538 5.66 -1.94 -7.66
CA ILE A 538 6.59 -2.96 -7.16
C ILE A 538 7.25 -3.73 -8.31
N VAL A 539 6.45 -4.20 -9.28
CA VAL A 539 6.96 -4.92 -10.46
C VAL A 539 7.93 -4.06 -11.26
N ASN A 540 7.55 -2.82 -11.56
CA ASN A 540 8.36 -1.91 -12.37
C ASN A 540 9.68 -1.57 -11.67
N ALA A 541 9.66 -1.33 -10.35
CA ALA A 541 10.87 -1.07 -9.57
C ALA A 541 11.81 -2.30 -9.53
N PHE A 542 11.26 -3.49 -9.34
CA PHE A 542 12.04 -4.74 -9.34
C PHE A 542 12.67 -5.02 -10.71
N LYS A 543 11.88 -4.91 -11.79
CA LYS A 543 12.38 -5.10 -13.16
C LYS A 543 13.43 -4.05 -13.53
N ALA A 544 13.24 -2.78 -13.17
CA ALA A 544 14.24 -1.73 -13.39
C ALA A 544 15.58 -2.03 -12.71
N TRP A 545 15.56 -2.50 -11.46
CA TRP A 545 16.77 -2.93 -10.75
C TRP A 545 17.44 -4.13 -11.44
N GLN A 546 16.66 -5.15 -11.82
CA GLN A 546 17.16 -6.33 -12.51
C GLN A 546 17.79 -5.97 -13.86
N ASP A 547 17.19 -5.03 -14.59
CA ASP A 547 17.68 -4.55 -15.89
C ASP A 547 19.00 -3.79 -15.74
N CYS A 548 19.11 -2.89 -14.76
CA CYS A 548 20.35 -2.20 -14.44
C CYS A 548 21.47 -3.19 -14.06
N ARG A 549 21.16 -4.24 -13.29
CA ARG A 549 22.12 -5.32 -12.98
C ARG A 549 22.55 -6.10 -14.22
N ARG A 550 21.61 -6.44 -15.12
CA ARG A 550 21.89 -7.12 -16.39
C ARG A 550 22.77 -6.28 -17.31
N ARG A 551 22.56 -4.96 -17.37
CA ARG A 551 23.41 -4.02 -18.13
C ARG A 551 24.78 -3.79 -17.49
N GLY A 552 24.99 -4.23 -16.25
CA GLY A 552 26.25 -4.08 -15.53
C GLY A 552 26.43 -2.72 -14.86
N GLU A 553 25.36 -1.92 -14.73
CA GLU A 553 25.37 -0.59 -14.11
C GLU A 553 25.44 -0.63 -12.58
N LEU A 554 25.07 -1.77 -11.97
CA LEU A 554 25.01 -1.98 -10.52
C LEU A 554 25.90 -3.17 -10.10
N ARG A 555 27.17 -3.16 -10.53
CA ARG A 555 28.14 -4.21 -10.17
C ARG A 555 28.76 -3.95 -8.82
N HIS A 556 29.03 -2.69 -8.50
CA HIS A 556 29.60 -2.33 -7.20
C HIS A 556 28.50 -2.10 -6.16
N PRO A 557 28.64 -2.63 -4.93
CA PRO A 557 27.66 -2.42 -3.87
C PRO A 557 27.34 -0.94 -3.59
N LYS A 558 28.30 -0.03 -3.82
CA LYS A 558 28.09 1.41 -3.65
C LYS A 558 27.11 1.98 -4.68
N GLU A 559 27.25 1.63 -5.96
CA GLU A 559 26.36 2.06 -7.05
C GLU A 559 24.94 1.55 -6.82
N GLU A 560 24.81 0.30 -6.38
CA GLU A 560 23.51 -0.29 -6.05
C GLU A 560 22.84 0.43 -4.87
N LEU A 561 23.59 0.75 -3.81
CA LEU A 561 23.10 1.52 -2.68
C LEU A 561 22.70 2.95 -3.06
N GLU A 562 23.45 3.60 -3.96
CA GLU A 562 23.12 4.91 -4.48
C GLU A 562 21.86 4.89 -5.35
N TRP A 563 21.73 3.90 -6.23
CA TRP A 563 20.51 3.66 -7.01
C TRP A 563 19.29 3.48 -6.10
N GLY A 564 19.42 2.67 -5.05
CA GLY A 564 18.35 2.50 -4.05
C GLY A 564 18.04 3.80 -3.31
N ARG A 565 19.06 4.60 -2.98
CA ARG A 565 18.87 5.87 -2.29
C ARG A 565 18.08 6.87 -3.14
N SER A 566 18.42 6.99 -4.42
CA SER A 566 17.79 7.90 -5.38
C SER A 566 16.35 7.51 -5.70
N ASN A 567 16.06 6.21 -5.75
CA ASN A 567 14.73 5.66 -6.05
C ASN A 567 13.86 5.39 -4.81
N GLY A 568 14.33 5.71 -3.60
CA GLY A 568 13.58 5.44 -2.37
C GLY A 568 13.36 3.96 -2.08
N ILE A 569 14.32 3.10 -2.43
CA ILE A 569 14.24 1.63 -2.32
C ILE A 569 15.30 1.11 -1.35
N HIS A 570 14.91 0.16 -0.50
CA HIS A 570 15.81 -0.54 0.40
C HIS A 570 16.44 -1.76 -0.28
N ILE A 571 17.68 -1.62 -0.79
CA ILE A 571 18.38 -2.65 -1.57
C ILE A 571 18.44 -4.02 -0.89
N LYS A 572 18.68 -4.08 0.42
CA LYS A 572 18.73 -5.38 1.13
C LYS A 572 17.40 -6.13 1.06
N LYS A 573 16.27 -5.46 1.31
CA LYS A 573 14.93 -6.03 1.16
C LYS A 573 14.66 -6.43 -0.28
N LEU A 574 15.08 -5.61 -1.24
CA LEU A 574 14.94 -5.93 -2.65
C LEU A 574 15.68 -7.23 -3.03
N ARG A 575 16.87 -7.48 -2.45
CA ARG A 575 17.60 -8.74 -2.61
C ARG A 575 16.88 -9.92 -1.94
N GLU A 576 16.36 -9.76 -0.74
CA GLU A 576 15.55 -10.79 -0.07
C GLU A 576 14.30 -11.14 -0.90
N VAL A 577 13.66 -10.13 -1.51
CA VAL A 577 12.55 -10.31 -2.45
C VAL A 577 12.99 -11.05 -3.70
N ALA A 578 14.18 -10.78 -4.23
CA ALA A 578 14.74 -11.51 -5.38
C ALA A 578 15.03 -12.98 -5.03
N GLU A 579 15.52 -13.27 -3.83
CA GLU A 579 15.74 -14.62 -3.32
C GLU A 579 14.42 -15.39 -3.18
N LEU A 580 13.40 -14.78 -2.56
CA LEU A 580 12.07 -15.39 -2.45
C LEU A 580 11.40 -15.55 -3.82
N PHE A 581 11.55 -14.59 -4.73
CA PHE A 581 11.08 -14.72 -6.12
C PHE A 581 11.67 -15.96 -6.79
N HIS A 582 12.96 -16.22 -6.60
CA HIS A 582 13.62 -17.39 -7.16
C HIS A 582 13.13 -18.69 -6.50
N ASP A 583 13.01 -18.73 -5.16
CA ASP A 583 12.45 -19.89 -4.44
C ASP A 583 11.01 -20.20 -4.88
N LEU A 584 10.16 -19.18 -5.00
CA LEU A 584 8.80 -19.34 -5.50
C LEU A 584 8.79 -19.84 -6.95
N LYS A 585 9.64 -19.28 -7.82
CA LYS A 585 9.80 -19.73 -9.21
C LYS A 585 10.17 -21.22 -9.29
N GLU A 586 11.04 -21.71 -8.42
CA GLU A 586 11.38 -23.14 -8.36
C GLU A 586 10.22 -23.99 -7.82
N ARG A 587 9.53 -23.54 -6.77
CA ARG A 587 8.39 -24.29 -6.19
C ARG A 587 7.24 -24.45 -7.17
N VAL A 588 6.89 -23.41 -7.92
CA VAL A 588 5.76 -23.47 -8.87
C VAL A 588 6.04 -24.37 -10.07
N ARG A 589 7.32 -24.62 -10.41
CA ARG A 589 7.69 -25.58 -11.46
C ARG A 589 7.23 -27.01 -11.15
N ALA A 590 7.14 -27.38 -9.87
CA ALA A 590 6.60 -28.67 -9.46
C ALA A 590 5.14 -28.88 -9.90
N PHE A 591 4.43 -27.79 -10.21
CA PHE A 591 3.04 -27.78 -10.69
C PHE A 591 2.93 -27.46 -12.19
N ASN A 592 4.02 -27.66 -12.96
CA ASN A 592 4.09 -27.36 -14.39
C ASN A 592 3.89 -25.86 -14.72
N MET A 593 4.07 -24.97 -13.75
CA MET A 593 3.99 -23.52 -13.95
C MET A 593 5.39 -22.96 -14.21
N CYS A 594 5.63 -22.52 -15.44
CA CYS A 594 6.93 -21.99 -15.88
C CYS A 594 6.83 -20.51 -16.24
N VAL A 595 7.88 -19.74 -15.91
CA VAL A 595 8.05 -18.37 -16.40
C VAL A 595 8.58 -18.45 -17.83
N ASN A 596 7.90 -17.79 -18.76
CA ASN A 596 8.26 -17.79 -20.17
C ASN A 596 9.40 -16.80 -20.44
N ASP A 597 10.51 -17.27 -21.04
CA ASP A 597 11.68 -16.43 -21.36
C ASP A 597 11.55 -15.68 -22.70
N GLN A 598 10.51 -15.97 -23.51
CA GLN A 598 10.28 -15.31 -24.80
C GLN A 598 9.43 -14.05 -24.64
N PRO A 599 9.95 -12.85 -24.98
CA PRO A 599 9.14 -11.65 -25.08
C PRO A 599 8.04 -11.86 -26.13
N CYS A 600 6.78 -11.65 -25.75
CA CYS A 600 5.70 -11.61 -26.73
C CYS A 600 5.98 -10.50 -27.73
N ALA A 601 5.91 -10.78 -29.04
CA ALA A 601 6.30 -9.87 -30.11
C ALA A 601 5.84 -8.41 -29.89
N LEU A 602 6.78 -7.48 -30.02
CA LEU A 602 6.71 -6.09 -29.56
C LEU A 602 5.90 -5.20 -30.52
N GLY A 603 4.61 -5.07 -30.24
CA GLY A 603 3.82 -3.89 -30.63
C GLY A 603 3.71 -2.93 -29.44
N GLN A 604 3.66 -1.62 -29.67
CA GLN A 604 3.57 -0.61 -28.60
C GLN A 604 2.31 -0.80 -27.71
N GLU A 605 1.24 -1.39 -28.25
CA GLU A 605 0.00 -1.69 -27.52
C GLU A 605 0.05 -2.96 -26.65
N SER A 606 1.00 -3.89 -26.89
CA SER A 606 1.04 -5.17 -26.16
C SER A 606 1.38 -4.99 -24.68
N VAL A 607 2.22 -4.00 -24.37
CA VAL A 607 2.60 -3.64 -22.99
C VAL A 607 1.38 -3.18 -22.19
N TYR A 608 0.51 -2.35 -22.79
CA TYR A 608 -0.71 -1.87 -22.12
C TYR A 608 -1.73 -2.98 -21.92
N LYS A 609 -1.91 -3.86 -22.93
CA LYS A 609 -2.76 -5.06 -22.78
C LYS A 609 -2.27 -5.95 -21.64
N GLN A 610 -0.96 -6.20 -21.58
CA GLN A 610 -0.36 -7.00 -20.50
C GLN A 610 -0.60 -6.35 -19.12
N ARG A 611 -0.43 -5.03 -19.03
CA ARG A 611 -0.70 -4.27 -17.80
C ARG A 611 -2.17 -4.39 -17.37
N PHE A 612 -3.12 -4.23 -18.28
CA PHE A 612 -4.54 -4.38 -17.98
C PHE A 612 -4.87 -5.81 -17.52
N ILE A 613 -4.33 -6.83 -18.20
CA ILE A 613 -4.52 -8.23 -17.81
C ILE A 613 -3.95 -8.49 -16.41
N LEU A 614 -2.79 -7.91 -16.07
CA LEU A 614 -2.24 -7.99 -14.71
C LEU A 614 -3.18 -7.34 -13.67
N GLN A 615 -3.82 -6.21 -13.98
CA GLN A 615 -4.84 -5.61 -13.11
C GLN A 615 -6.07 -6.52 -12.93
N VAL A 616 -6.50 -7.20 -13.99
CA VAL A 616 -7.57 -8.21 -13.93
C VAL A 616 -7.17 -9.41 -13.05
N VAL A 617 -5.92 -9.88 -13.15
CA VAL A 617 -5.38 -10.95 -12.29
C VAL A 617 -5.34 -10.53 -10.82
N ILE A 618 -4.91 -9.29 -10.54
CA ILE A 618 -4.94 -8.69 -9.19
C ILE A 618 -6.39 -8.68 -8.66
N ALA A 619 -7.36 -8.22 -9.46
CA ALA A 619 -8.78 -8.26 -9.08
C ALA A 619 -9.23 -9.68 -8.72
N GLY A 620 -8.96 -10.67 -9.58
CA GLY A 620 -9.38 -12.06 -9.32
C GLY A 620 -8.68 -12.74 -8.13
N ALA A 621 -7.43 -12.38 -7.85
CA ALA A 621 -6.70 -12.93 -6.71
C ALA A 621 -7.22 -12.40 -5.37
N PHE A 622 -7.63 -11.13 -5.34
CA PHE A 622 -8.04 -10.44 -4.12
C PHE A 622 -9.55 -10.32 -3.95
N TYR A 623 -10.38 -10.86 -4.86
CA TYR A 623 -11.82 -11.02 -4.61
C TYR A 623 -12.08 -11.65 -3.22
N PRO A 624 -13.01 -11.13 -2.38
CA PRO A 624 -13.95 -10.02 -2.63
C PRO A 624 -13.49 -8.65 -2.08
N ASN A 625 -12.18 -8.38 -1.98
CA ASN A 625 -11.63 -7.11 -1.44
C ASN A 625 -11.83 -5.93 -2.42
N TYR A 626 -13.07 -5.68 -2.83
CA TYR A 626 -13.48 -4.71 -3.83
C TYR A 626 -14.14 -3.51 -3.16
N PHE A 627 -13.81 -2.33 -3.67
CA PHE A 627 -14.26 -1.06 -3.17
C PHE A 627 -14.63 -0.12 -4.31
N THR A 628 -15.59 0.75 -4.09
CA THR A 628 -16.02 1.76 -5.06
C THR A 628 -15.94 3.16 -4.45
N PHE A 629 -16.01 4.18 -5.29
CA PHE A 629 -15.98 5.57 -4.86
C PHE A 629 -17.36 6.21 -4.97
N GLY A 630 -17.67 7.11 -4.05
CA GLY A 630 -18.85 7.96 -4.14
C GLY A 630 -18.76 8.93 -5.31
N LYS A 631 -19.90 9.35 -5.85
CA LYS A 631 -19.96 10.39 -6.89
C LYS A 631 -19.59 11.75 -6.31
N CYS A 632 -18.87 12.55 -7.09
CA CYS A 632 -18.61 13.94 -6.78
C CYS A 632 -19.78 14.80 -7.28
N ASP A 633 -20.20 15.78 -6.49
CA ASP A 633 -21.19 16.77 -6.91
C ASP A 633 -20.46 17.96 -7.55
N GLU A 634 -20.52 18.04 -8.88
CA GLU A 634 -19.86 19.10 -9.64
C GLU A 634 -20.35 20.50 -9.25
N VAL A 635 -21.63 20.66 -8.88
CA VAL A 635 -22.21 21.95 -8.50
C VAL A 635 -21.61 22.42 -7.18
N VAL A 636 -21.51 21.51 -6.21
CA VAL A 636 -20.85 21.78 -4.93
C VAL A 636 -19.37 22.08 -5.14
N ALA A 637 -18.69 21.34 -6.02
CA ALA A 637 -17.26 21.53 -6.29
C ALA A 637 -16.96 22.91 -6.90
N VAL A 638 -17.74 23.34 -7.89
CA VAL A 638 -17.61 24.65 -8.54
C VAL A 638 -17.88 25.77 -7.54
N ARG A 639 -18.90 25.63 -6.68
CA ARG A 639 -19.20 26.58 -5.62
C ARG A 639 -18.09 26.66 -4.58
N ASP A 640 -17.54 25.51 -4.16
CA ASP A 640 -16.53 25.44 -3.12
C ASP A 640 -15.18 26.03 -3.53
N LEU A 641 -14.87 26.04 -4.84
CA LEU A 641 -13.68 26.66 -5.44
C LEU A 641 -13.96 28.01 -6.12
N ASP A 642 -15.17 28.54 -5.97
CA ASP A 642 -15.61 29.80 -6.58
C ASP A 642 -15.30 29.91 -8.08
N GLY A 643 -15.76 28.90 -8.85
CA GLY A 643 -15.60 28.88 -10.30
C GLY A 643 -14.17 28.67 -10.80
N LYS A 644 -13.19 28.42 -9.92
CA LYS A 644 -11.83 28.00 -10.31
C LYS A 644 -11.81 26.52 -10.69
N ASP A 645 -10.88 26.16 -11.57
CA ASP A 645 -10.73 24.78 -12.06
C ASP A 645 -10.26 23.83 -10.94
N PRO A 646 -11.07 22.83 -10.54
CA PRO A 646 -10.69 21.84 -9.53
C PRO A 646 -9.50 20.96 -9.91
N LYS A 647 -9.16 20.86 -11.21
CA LYS A 647 -8.02 20.08 -11.70
C LYS A 647 -6.68 20.78 -11.48
N THR A 648 -6.69 22.09 -11.27
CA THR A 648 -5.48 22.92 -11.11
C THR A 648 -5.43 23.70 -9.81
N THR A 649 -6.52 23.71 -9.03
CA THR A 649 -6.68 24.57 -7.84
C THR A 649 -6.94 23.77 -6.57
N VAL A 650 -6.39 24.23 -5.44
CA VAL A 650 -6.71 23.72 -4.10
C VAL A 650 -7.17 24.80 -3.14
N LEU A 651 -8.01 24.40 -2.18
CA LEU A 651 -8.58 25.27 -1.15
C LEU A 651 -7.80 25.16 0.16
N LEU A 652 -7.49 26.31 0.73
CA LEU A 652 -7.03 26.48 2.10
C LEU A 652 -8.09 27.21 2.92
N LYS A 653 -8.25 26.80 4.18
CA LYS A 653 -9.17 27.39 5.16
C LYS A 653 -8.38 27.88 6.37
N ASN A 654 -9.00 28.72 7.19
CA ASN A 654 -8.38 29.33 8.38
C ASN A 654 -7.19 30.25 8.01
N ILE A 655 -7.31 30.97 6.90
CA ILE A 655 -6.34 32.00 6.51
C ILE A 655 -6.52 33.23 7.43
N PRO A 656 -5.42 33.77 8.00
CA PRO A 656 -5.52 34.94 8.86
C PRO A 656 -5.95 36.19 8.08
N PRO A 657 -6.51 37.21 8.75
CA PRO A 657 -6.78 38.51 8.13
C PRO A 657 -5.52 39.06 7.44
N TYR A 658 -5.70 39.75 6.31
CA TYR A 658 -4.60 40.26 5.48
C TYR A 658 -3.66 39.16 4.95
N GLY A 659 -4.18 37.95 4.72
CA GLY A 659 -3.40 36.79 4.27
C GLY A 659 -2.54 37.02 3.02
N TYR A 660 -2.93 37.95 2.14
CA TYR A 660 -2.17 38.36 0.96
C TYR A 660 -0.77 38.92 1.29
N LEU A 661 -0.55 39.47 2.49
CA LEU A 661 0.79 39.92 2.92
C LEU A 661 1.78 38.75 3.03
N TYR A 662 1.27 37.54 3.25
CA TYR A 662 2.07 36.33 3.50
C TYR A 662 2.12 35.39 2.28
N HIS A 663 1.72 35.85 1.08
CA HIS A 663 1.66 35.03 -0.13
C HIS A 663 3.00 34.34 -0.48
N LYS A 664 4.16 34.99 -0.22
CA LYS A 664 5.49 34.39 -0.41
C LYS A 664 5.75 33.20 0.52
N GLN A 665 5.30 33.27 1.78
CA GLN A 665 5.39 32.15 2.72
C GLN A 665 4.51 30.98 2.22
N LEU A 666 3.29 31.28 1.78
CA LEU A 666 2.37 30.28 1.24
C LEU A 666 2.93 29.61 -0.02
N GLN A 667 3.49 30.39 -0.95
CA GLN A 667 4.15 29.88 -2.16
C GLN A 667 5.33 28.94 -1.80
N SER A 668 6.10 29.28 -0.75
CA SER A 668 7.19 28.42 -0.27
C SER A 668 6.70 27.09 0.29
N LEU A 669 5.52 27.03 0.92
CA LEU A 669 4.95 25.77 1.43
C LEU A 669 4.61 24.80 0.29
N PHE A 670 4.23 25.33 -0.88
CA PHE A 670 3.91 24.53 -2.06
C PHE A 670 5.08 24.27 -3.01
N ARG A 671 6.29 24.79 -2.70
CA ARG A 671 7.48 24.63 -3.55
C ARG A 671 7.76 23.18 -3.92
N GLN A 672 7.48 22.25 -3.01
CA GLN A 672 7.64 20.84 -3.32
C GLN A 672 6.59 20.38 -4.34
N CYS A 673 5.31 20.76 -4.20
CA CYS A 673 4.18 20.29 -5.02
C CYS A 673 4.30 20.66 -6.51
N GLY A 674 4.60 21.91 -6.81
CA GLY A 674 4.62 22.46 -8.17
C GLY A 674 4.68 23.98 -8.15
N GLN A 675 4.77 24.59 -9.33
CA GLN A 675 4.83 26.05 -9.45
C GLN A 675 3.43 26.65 -9.23
N VAL A 676 3.31 27.58 -8.28
CA VAL A 676 2.06 28.31 -8.02
C VAL A 676 1.93 29.42 -9.06
N LYS A 677 0.81 29.42 -9.80
CA LYS A 677 0.45 30.42 -10.80
C LYS A 677 -0.18 31.64 -10.14
N SER A 678 -1.21 31.43 -9.31
CA SER A 678 -1.90 32.51 -8.62
C SER A 678 -2.46 32.08 -7.27
N ILE A 679 -2.72 33.05 -6.39
CA ILE A 679 -3.42 32.84 -5.12
C ILE A 679 -4.55 33.85 -5.01
N THR A 680 -5.78 33.38 -4.87
CA THR A 680 -6.96 34.24 -4.64
C THR A 680 -7.37 34.15 -3.18
N TYR A 681 -7.39 35.28 -2.47
CA TYR A 681 -7.81 35.39 -1.07
C TYR A 681 -9.25 35.88 -1.00
N ASP A 682 -10.06 35.16 -0.23
CA ASP A 682 -11.47 35.47 0.02
C ASP A 682 -11.79 35.25 1.50
N GLY A 683 -11.68 36.32 2.29
CA GLY A 683 -11.81 36.27 3.75
C GLY A 683 -10.85 35.25 4.38
N SER A 684 -11.41 34.23 5.04
CA SER A 684 -10.64 33.16 5.70
C SER A 684 -10.27 31.99 4.77
N LYS A 685 -10.50 32.12 3.47
CA LYS A 685 -10.17 31.11 2.45
C LYS A 685 -9.10 31.63 1.51
N ALA A 686 -8.27 30.72 1.00
CA ALA A 686 -7.37 30.99 -0.10
C ALA A 686 -7.44 29.87 -1.14
N PHE A 687 -7.51 30.26 -2.41
CA PHE A 687 -7.52 29.36 -3.56
C PHE A 687 -6.15 29.43 -4.24
N VAL A 688 -5.42 28.32 -4.25
CA VAL A 688 -4.06 28.24 -4.80
C VAL A 688 -4.13 27.50 -6.13
N GLU A 689 -3.86 28.22 -7.22
CA GLU A 689 -3.88 27.71 -8.59
C GLU A 689 -2.45 27.42 -9.05
N PHE A 690 -2.20 26.22 -9.56
CA PHE A 690 -0.87 25.80 -10.05
C PHE A 690 -0.71 26.07 -11.56
N SER A 691 0.53 26.30 -12.00
CA SER A 691 0.88 26.36 -13.42
C SER A 691 0.64 24.99 -14.08
N ARG A 692 -0.05 24.99 -15.22
CA ARG A 692 -0.22 23.82 -16.08
C ARG A 692 0.69 23.94 -17.30
N ASN A 693 1.39 22.86 -17.64
CA ASN A 693 2.08 22.77 -18.92
C ASN A 693 1.02 22.69 -20.04
N PRO A 694 1.04 23.60 -21.04
CA PRO A 694 0.04 23.62 -22.11
C PRO A 694 0.01 22.33 -22.96
N VAL A 695 1.04 21.49 -22.87
CA VAL A 695 1.17 20.22 -23.61
C VAL A 695 0.74 19.01 -22.77
N GLU A 696 0.33 19.21 -21.51
CA GLU A 696 -0.27 18.14 -20.71
C GLU A 696 -1.79 18.09 -20.94
N GLY A 697 -2.35 16.88 -21.05
CA GLY A 697 -3.81 16.67 -21.18
C GLY A 697 -4.60 17.17 -19.97
N PHE A 698 -5.93 17.16 -20.07
CA PHE A 698 -6.85 17.64 -19.02
C PHE A 698 -7.06 16.63 -17.88
N LYS A 699 -5.97 16.27 -17.20
CA LYS A 699 -5.96 15.46 -15.99
C LYS A 699 -5.72 16.35 -14.77
N ILE A 700 -6.01 15.85 -13.58
CA ILE A 700 -5.67 16.56 -12.34
C ILE A 700 -4.15 16.72 -12.28
N LEU A 701 -3.70 17.95 -12.00
CA LEU A 701 -2.27 18.23 -11.94
C LEU A 701 -1.63 17.41 -10.81
N PRO A 702 -0.44 16.83 -11.04
CA PRO A 702 0.33 16.18 -9.97
C PRO A 702 0.54 17.09 -8.75
N ALA A 703 0.64 18.40 -8.95
CA ALA A 703 0.75 19.40 -7.89
C ALA A 703 -0.48 19.43 -6.96
N VAL A 704 -1.70 19.35 -7.52
CA VAL A 704 -2.94 19.26 -6.77
C VAL A 704 -2.96 17.97 -5.96
N TYR A 705 -2.67 16.84 -6.60
CA TYR A 705 -2.62 15.54 -5.93
C TYR A 705 -1.62 15.54 -4.76
N LEU A 706 -0.40 16.03 -4.98
CA LEU A 706 0.65 16.12 -3.97
C LEU A 706 0.27 17.05 -2.82
N SER A 707 -0.42 18.14 -3.10
CA SER A 707 -0.84 19.09 -2.07
C SER A 707 -1.88 18.51 -1.11
N VAL A 708 -2.90 17.79 -1.62
CA VAL A 708 -3.87 17.06 -0.81
C VAL A 708 -3.17 15.94 -0.03
N LYS A 709 -2.19 15.27 -0.66
CA LYS A 709 -1.38 14.26 0.00
C LYS A 709 -0.61 14.80 1.21
N MET A 710 -0.07 16.02 1.14
CA MET A 710 0.61 16.66 2.27
C MET A 710 -0.32 16.87 3.47
N SER A 711 -1.58 17.26 3.23
CA SER A 711 -2.63 17.38 4.26
C SER A 711 -2.90 16.03 4.95
N GLN A 712 -3.05 14.95 4.18
CA GLN A 712 -3.26 13.59 4.71
C GLN A 712 -2.05 13.09 5.54
N LEU A 713 -0.85 13.44 5.12
CA LEU A 713 0.39 13.16 5.84
C LEU A 713 0.53 14.02 7.12
N LYS A 714 -0.40 14.95 7.39
CA LYS A 714 -0.40 15.88 8.52
C LYS A 714 0.87 16.74 8.56
N ILE A 715 1.36 17.13 7.38
CA ILE A 715 2.47 18.08 7.29
C ILE A 715 1.95 19.44 7.76
N PRO A 716 2.62 20.11 8.72
CA PRO A 716 2.12 21.36 9.28
C PRO A 716 2.19 22.49 8.24
N PHE A 717 1.05 23.13 7.96
CA PHE A 717 0.97 24.39 7.21
C PHE A 717 0.88 25.54 8.22
N GLU A 718 2.02 26.14 8.54
CA GLU A 718 2.11 27.26 9.49
C GLU A 718 2.55 28.54 8.79
N LEU A 719 1.88 29.65 9.08
CA LEU A 719 2.29 31.00 8.66
C LEU A 719 2.80 31.78 9.87
N ASN A 720 3.92 32.46 9.71
CA ASN A 720 4.43 33.40 10.70
C ASN A 720 3.79 34.77 10.43
N VAL A 721 2.90 35.20 11.32
CA VAL A 721 2.06 36.39 11.10
C VAL A 721 2.15 37.38 12.27
N GLN A 722 1.77 38.63 12.01
CA GLN A 722 1.63 39.67 13.01
C GLN A 722 0.17 39.73 13.50
N TYR A 723 -0.06 40.20 14.73
CA TYR A 723 -1.43 40.32 15.24
C TYR A 723 -2.21 41.33 14.40
N PRO A 724 -3.46 41.03 13.99
CA PRO A 724 -4.25 41.94 13.17
C PRO A 724 -4.39 43.34 13.80
N GLY A 725 -4.48 43.42 15.14
CA GLY A 725 -4.55 44.70 15.86
C GLY A 725 -3.28 45.54 15.75
N ASP A 726 -2.11 44.93 15.57
CA ASP A 726 -0.85 45.66 15.38
C ASP A 726 -0.74 46.20 13.95
N ILE A 727 -1.21 45.43 12.96
CA ILE A 727 -1.31 45.87 11.56
C ILE A 727 -2.25 47.07 11.45
N GLU A 728 -3.43 46.99 12.07
CA GLU A 728 -4.41 48.08 12.08
C GLU A 728 -3.92 49.33 12.85
N ARG A 729 -3.06 49.17 13.86
CA ARG A 729 -2.42 50.30 14.57
C ARG A 729 -1.34 50.99 13.72
N GLN A 730 -0.62 50.23 12.91
CA GLN A 730 0.44 50.75 12.03
C GLN A 730 -0.14 51.35 10.74
N LEU A 731 -1.26 50.83 10.25
CA LEU A 731 -1.94 51.26 9.03
C LEU A 731 -3.49 51.29 9.22
N PRO A 732 -4.06 52.39 9.75
CA PRO A 732 -5.50 52.49 10.07
C PRO A 732 -6.43 52.34 8.86
N ASP A 733 -6.00 52.85 7.69
CA ASP A 733 -6.79 52.90 6.45
C ASP A 733 -6.96 51.51 5.80
N VAL A 734 -6.17 50.51 6.20
CA VAL A 734 -6.18 49.14 5.65
C VAL A 734 -7.38 48.32 6.14
N ARG A 735 -8.18 48.86 7.08
CA ARG A 735 -9.46 48.25 7.50
C ARG A 735 -10.43 48.06 6.33
N ALA A 736 -10.44 48.96 5.36
CA ALA A 736 -11.27 48.86 4.15
C ALA A 736 -10.92 47.65 3.28
N VAL A 737 -9.68 47.16 3.36
CA VAL A 737 -9.13 46.07 2.54
C VAL A 737 -9.34 44.69 3.19
N LYS A 738 -9.76 44.63 4.46
CA LYS A 738 -9.89 43.39 5.25
C LYS A 738 -10.89 42.38 4.66
N SER A 739 -11.95 42.88 4.03
CA SER A 739 -13.02 42.09 3.40
C SER A 739 -12.96 42.14 1.87
N LEU A 740 -11.93 42.78 1.29
CA LEU A 740 -11.73 42.76 -0.15
C LEU A 740 -11.20 41.40 -0.58
N ARG A 741 -11.68 40.96 -1.74
CA ARG A 741 -11.16 39.77 -2.40
C ARG A 741 -9.91 40.16 -3.19
N ILE A 742 -8.81 39.47 -2.96
CA ILE A 742 -7.49 39.89 -3.47
C ILE A 742 -6.91 38.78 -4.33
N TYR A 743 -6.43 39.15 -5.52
CA TYR A 743 -5.75 38.28 -6.46
C TYR A 743 -4.25 38.55 -6.43
N VAL A 744 -3.46 37.50 -6.23
CA VAL A 744 -2.01 37.54 -6.32
C VAL A 744 -1.58 36.76 -7.56
N ASP A 745 -0.96 37.44 -8.52
CA ASP A 745 -0.26 36.82 -9.63
C ASP A 745 1.18 36.53 -9.20
N CYS A 746 1.47 35.26 -8.92
CA CYS A 746 2.79 34.84 -8.44
C CYS A 746 3.86 34.91 -9.54
N GLN A 747 3.47 34.96 -10.82
CA GLN A 747 4.41 35.03 -11.95
C GLN A 747 4.79 36.48 -12.26
N LYS A 748 3.80 37.38 -12.28
CA LYS A 748 4.02 38.82 -12.48
C LYS A 748 4.43 39.55 -11.19
N GLN A 749 4.32 38.89 -10.05
CA GLN A 749 4.48 39.47 -8.71
C GLN A 749 3.55 40.68 -8.47
N THR A 750 2.35 40.66 -9.06
CA THR A 750 1.34 41.71 -8.89
C THR A 750 0.28 41.27 -7.90
N VAL A 751 -0.27 42.23 -7.15
CA VAL A 751 -1.36 42.01 -6.20
C VAL A 751 -2.43 43.04 -6.47
N GLU A 752 -3.62 42.58 -6.82
CA GLU A 752 -4.71 43.44 -7.29
C GLU A 752 -6.04 43.03 -6.63
N PRO A 753 -6.97 43.98 -6.38
CA PRO A 753 -8.32 43.61 -5.97
C PRO A 753 -8.99 42.81 -7.09
N VAL A 754 -9.76 41.77 -6.74
CA VAL A 754 -10.47 40.97 -7.74
C VAL A 754 -11.56 41.83 -8.37
N GLU A 755 -11.37 42.20 -9.63
CA GLU A 755 -12.45 42.73 -10.45
C GLU A 755 -13.34 41.58 -10.92
N ILE A 756 -14.63 41.67 -10.61
CA ILE A 756 -15.64 40.82 -11.23
C ILE A 756 -15.58 41.15 -12.72
N SER A 757 -15.09 40.22 -13.57
CA SER A 757 -15.14 40.20 -15.05
C SER A 757 -13.85 40.40 -15.88
N PHE A 758 -12.63 40.20 -15.36
CA PHE A 758 -11.43 40.45 -16.20
C PHE A 758 -11.03 39.36 -17.21
N GLY A 759 -11.45 38.10 -17.02
CA GLY A 759 -11.03 36.99 -17.90
C GLY A 759 -11.93 36.73 -19.12
N ALA A 760 -13.21 37.06 -19.02
CA ALA A 760 -14.19 36.80 -20.08
C ALA A 760 -14.18 37.89 -21.17
N LEU A 761 -13.91 39.14 -20.79
CA LEU A 761 -13.98 40.29 -21.70
C LEU A 761 -12.86 40.30 -22.75
N GLN A 762 -11.61 39.98 -22.39
CA GLN A 762 -10.48 39.95 -23.34
C GLN A 762 -10.54 38.78 -24.33
N LYS A 763 -11.12 37.63 -23.94
CA LYS A 763 -11.29 36.48 -24.84
C LYS A 763 -12.50 36.60 -25.75
N SER A 764 -13.45 37.47 -25.41
CA SER A 764 -14.62 37.80 -26.22
C SER A 764 -14.26 38.47 -27.56
N GLU A 765 -13.14 39.20 -27.64
CA GLU A 765 -12.67 39.79 -28.91
C GLU A 765 -11.99 38.75 -29.83
N MET A 766 -11.54 37.62 -29.28
CA MET A 766 -10.81 36.57 -30.01
C MET A 766 -11.72 35.53 -30.69
N ILE A 767 -13.00 35.46 -30.32
CA ILE A 767 -13.99 34.52 -30.88
C ILE A 767 -15.09 35.36 -31.54
N PRO A 768 -14.90 35.83 -32.78
CA PRO A 768 -15.83 36.75 -33.42
C PRO A 768 -17.16 36.09 -33.76
N ASN A 769 -17.15 34.76 -33.99
CA ASN A 769 -18.29 33.99 -34.49
C ASN A 769 -18.26 32.57 -33.89
N ARG A 770 -19.43 31.92 -33.87
CA ARG A 770 -19.61 30.51 -33.48
C ARG A 770 -18.79 29.53 -34.33
N HIS A 771 -18.58 29.84 -35.61
CA HIS A 771 -17.83 29.01 -36.56
C HIS A 771 -16.47 29.63 -36.84
N LEU A 772 -15.40 28.83 -36.71
CA LEU A 772 -14.02 29.23 -36.92
C LEU A 772 -13.34 28.29 -37.91
N CYS A 773 -12.62 28.86 -38.88
CA CYS A 773 -11.66 28.10 -39.68
C CYS A 773 -10.31 28.10 -38.95
N ILE A 774 -9.77 26.92 -38.66
CA ILE A 774 -8.52 26.77 -37.92
C ILE A 774 -7.53 25.86 -38.64
N LYS A 775 -6.26 25.98 -38.22
CA LYS A 775 -5.21 25.01 -38.52
C LYS A 775 -4.63 24.47 -37.21
N ILE A 776 -4.62 23.14 -37.08
CA ILE A 776 -4.04 22.46 -35.93
C ILE A 776 -2.53 22.40 -36.10
N THR A 777 -1.81 22.70 -35.02
CA THR A 777 -0.35 22.80 -35.01
C THR A 777 0.31 21.85 -34.02
N GLU A 778 -0.33 21.56 -32.89
CA GLU A 778 0.12 20.55 -31.92
C GLU A 778 -1.09 19.73 -31.45
N ILE A 779 -0.95 18.39 -31.47
CA ILE A 779 -1.93 17.47 -30.90
C ILE A 779 -1.43 17.09 -29.50
N VAL A 780 -2.22 17.40 -28.47
CA VAL A 780 -1.90 17.01 -27.08
C VAL A 780 -2.33 15.57 -26.84
N GLU A 781 -3.58 15.25 -27.15
CA GLU A 781 -4.14 13.90 -27.17
C GLU A 781 -5.30 13.82 -28.17
N VAL A 782 -5.90 12.64 -28.36
CA VAL A 782 -7.03 12.50 -29.29
C VAL A 782 -8.17 13.43 -28.85
N GLY A 783 -8.53 14.35 -29.74
CA GLY A 783 -9.56 15.35 -29.47
C GLY A 783 -9.13 16.53 -28.61
N HIS A 784 -7.86 16.66 -28.22
CA HIS A 784 -7.35 17.85 -27.51
C HIS A 784 -6.09 18.37 -28.20
N PHE A 785 -6.13 19.60 -28.67
CA PHE A 785 -5.10 20.15 -29.55
C PHE A 785 -5.01 21.67 -29.48
N TRP A 786 -3.87 22.19 -29.92
CA TRP A 786 -3.64 23.61 -30.15
C TRP A 786 -3.73 23.94 -31.63
N GLY A 787 -4.29 25.10 -31.92
CA GLY A 787 -4.36 25.64 -33.27
C GLY A 787 -4.54 27.14 -33.28
N TYR A 788 -4.53 27.71 -34.47
CA TYR A 788 -4.76 29.14 -34.67
C TYR A 788 -5.76 29.37 -35.80
N ARG A 789 -6.44 30.51 -35.76
CA ARG A 789 -7.44 30.92 -36.76
C ARG A 789 -6.75 31.25 -38.09
N ILE A 790 -7.33 30.80 -39.21
CA ILE A 790 -6.80 31.08 -40.55
C ILE A 790 -7.57 32.19 -41.29
N ASP A 791 -8.52 32.84 -40.63
CA ASP A 791 -9.25 33.97 -41.23
C ASP A 791 -8.38 35.22 -41.40
N GLU A 792 -8.88 36.13 -42.23
CA GLU A 792 -8.17 37.34 -42.61
C GLU A 792 -7.87 38.25 -41.42
N LYS A 793 -8.76 38.33 -40.42
CA LYS A 793 -8.56 39.14 -39.22
C LYS A 793 -7.32 38.67 -38.44
N ASN A 794 -7.23 37.37 -38.15
CA ASN A 794 -6.09 36.81 -37.42
C ASN A 794 -4.80 36.90 -38.24
N ARG A 795 -4.87 36.71 -39.56
CA ARG A 795 -3.72 36.87 -40.46
C ARG A 795 -3.12 38.27 -40.38
N THR A 796 -3.95 39.31 -40.38
CA THR A 796 -3.49 40.71 -40.24
C THR A 796 -2.83 40.96 -38.89
N VAL A 797 -3.38 40.41 -37.81
CA VAL A 797 -2.78 40.51 -36.45
C VAL A 797 -1.40 39.85 -36.40
N LEU A 798 -1.27 38.63 -36.92
CA LEU A 798 0.01 37.91 -36.96
C LEU A 798 1.06 38.63 -37.83
N GLN A 799 0.64 39.20 -38.96
CA GLN A 799 1.51 40.00 -39.83
C GLN A 799 2.00 41.28 -39.13
N ALA A 800 1.12 41.99 -38.43
CA ALA A 800 1.47 43.18 -37.66
C ALA A 800 2.43 42.85 -36.51
N LEU A 801 2.17 41.79 -35.74
CA LEU A 801 3.06 41.32 -34.67
C LEU A 801 4.45 40.96 -35.21
N THR A 802 4.51 40.26 -36.34
CA THR A 802 5.78 39.88 -36.97
C THR A 802 6.56 41.11 -37.45
N ALA A 803 5.87 42.09 -38.07
CA ALA A 803 6.49 43.34 -38.51
C ALA A 803 7.07 44.14 -37.33
N GLU A 804 6.31 44.23 -36.23
CA GLU A 804 6.75 44.94 -35.01
C GLU A 804 7.96 44.25 -34.35
N ILE A 805 7.91 42.93 -34.17
CA ILE A 805 9.05 42.17 -33.61
C ILE A 805 10.32 42.36 -34.48
N ASN A 806 10.17 42.37 -35.80
CA ASN A 806 11.30 42.57 -36.72
C ASN A 806 11.84 44.01 -36.71
N TYR A 807 11.05 44.99 -36.29
CA TYR A 807 11.46 46.39 -36.17
C TYR A 807 12.24 46.67 -34.87
N GLN A 808 12.03 45.85 -33.83
CA GLN A 808 12.66 46.01 -32.52
C GLN A 808 14.13 45.54 -32.50
N ASN A 809 14.97 46.22 -31.71
CA ASN A 809 16.35 45.78 -31.48
C ASN A 809 16.39 44.73 -30.36
N LEU A 810 16.57 43.46 -30.72
CA LEU A 810 16.39 42.32 -29.81
C LEU A 810 17.59 42.11 -28.86
N MET A 811 17.36 42.37 -27.57
CA MET A 811 18.33 42.11 -26.50
C MET A 811 18.35 40.64 -26.06
N ASP A 812 19.49 40.20 -25.53
CA ASP A 812 19.59 38.91 -24.84
C ASP A 812 18.79 38.92 -23.53
N LEU A 813 18.41 37.75 -23.03
CA LEU A 813 17.64 37.64 -21.79
C LEU A 813 18.40 38.23 -20.59
N SER A 814 17.74 39.13 -19.86
CA SER A 814 18.23 39.76 -18.63
C SER A 814 18.22 38.83 -17.40
N VAL A 815 17.44 37.75 -17.47
CA VAL A 815 17.24 36.76 -16.39
C VAL A 815 17.58 35.36 -16.90
N SER A 816 18.05 34.47 -16.02
CA SER A 816 18.29 33.07 -16.40
C SER A 816 17.00 32.41 -16.92
N PRO A 817 17.04 31.74 -18.08
CA PRO A 817 15.87 31.07 -18.64
C PRO A 817 15.23 30.10 -17.64
N HIS A 818 13.93 30.20 -17.44
CA HIS A 818 13.17 29.32 -16.55
C HIS A 818 11.78 29.03 -17.12
N PRO A 819 11.10 27.94 -16.71
CA PRO A 819 9.73 27.63 -17.12
C PRO A 819 8.77 28.82 -16.92
N ASP A 820 7.77 28.91 -17.79
CA ASP A 820 6.76 29.98 -17.88
C ASP A 820 7.27 31.37 -18.32
N LEU A 821 8.59 31.58 -18.45
CA LEU A 821 9.13 32.86 -18.97
C LEU A 821 8.69 33.07 -20.41
N VAL A 822 8.06 34.23 -20.68
CA VAL A 822 7.71 34.66 -22.05
C VAL A 822 8.88 35.40 -22.66
N CYS A 823 9.33 34.94 -23.82
CA CYS A 823 10.49 35.44 -24.54
C CYS A 823 10.23 35.47 -26.05
N LEU A 824 11.21 35.95 -26.82
CA LEU A 824 11.23 35.83 -28.27
C LEU A 824 12.16 34.68 -28.67
N ALA A 825 11.67 33.77 -29.51
CA ALA A 825 12.41 32.58 -29.95
C ALA A 825 12.39 32.43 -31.49
N PRO A 826 13.41 31.80 -32.10
CA PRO A 826 13.48 31.61 -33.55
C PRO A 826 12.37 30.68 -34.04
N PHE A 827 11.64 31.10 -35.08
CA PHE A 827 10.50 30.34 -35.61
C PHE A 827 10.78 29.84 -37.04
N THR A 828 10.77 28.52 -37.22
CA THR A 828 11.24 27.86 -38.45
C THR A 828 10.39 28.18 -39.68
N GLN A 829 9.10 28.48 -39.53
CA GLN A 829 8.20 28.80 -40.64
C GLN A 829 8.38 30.23 -41.20
N LEU A 830 9.13 31.09 -40.50
CA LEU A 830 9.45 32.47 -40.92
C LEU A 830 10.89 32.61 -41.48
N GLY A 831 11.60 31.50 -41.71
CA GLY A 831 12.98 31.49 -42.20
C GLY A 831 14.05 31.72 -41.12
N ASN A 832 15.34 31.69 -41.49
CA ASN A 832 16.49 31.66 -40.56
C ASN A 832 16.70 32.91 -39.66
N ARG A 833 15.89 33.98 -39.81
CA ARG A 833 15.99 35.23 -39.03
C ARG A 833 14.71 35.68 -38.32
N GLY A 834 13.59 34.96 -38.45
CA GLY A 834 12.31 35.36 -37.83
C GLY A 834 12.21 34.94 -36.35
N TYR A 835 11.82 35.89 -35.48
CA TYR A 835 11.49 35.62 -34.07
C TYR A 835 9.97 35.69 -33.85
N CYS A 836 9.46 34.84 -32.97
CA CYS A 836 8.07 34.87 -32.50
C CYS A 836 8.01 34.87 -30.99
N ARG A 837 6.88 35.33 -30.45
CA ARG A 837 6.58 35.22 -29.02
C ARG A 837 6.48 33.75 -28.64
N ALA A 838 7.20 33.37 -27.60
CA ALA A 838 7.24 32.01 -27.10
C ALA A 838 7.27 31.99 -25.57
N ARG A 839 6.78 30.90 -24.99
CA ARG A 839 6.87 30.62 -23.56
C ARG A 839 7.81 29.44 -23.36
N ILE A 840 8.74 29.54 -22.41
CA ILE A 840 9.63 28.42 -22.06
C ILE A 840 8.83 27.37 -21.29
N LEU A 841 8.86 26.12 -21.77
CA LEU A 841 8.24 24.97 -21.10
C LEU A 841 9.21 24.31 -20.12
N CYS A 842 10.42 24.01 -20.58
CA CYS A 842 11.48 23.43 -19.77
C CYS A 842 12.87 23.84 -20.28
N VAL A 843 13.88 23.73 -19.42
CA VAL A 843 15.28 23.99 -19.74
C VAL A 843 16.08 22.71 -19.50
N CYS A 844 16.77 22.23 -20.53
CA CYS A 844 17.47 20.95 -20.57
C CYS A 844 18.89 21.16 -21.08
N GLY A 845 19.85 21.36 -20.17
CA GLY A 845 21.24 21.72 -20.53
C GLY A 845 21.27 23.06 -21.24
N ASP A 846 21.89 23.11 -22.42
CA ASP A 846 22.05 24.34 -23.23
C ASP A 846 20.85 24.65 -24.15
N PHE A 847 19.71 23.98 -23.95
CA PHE A 847 18.51 24.14 -24.76
C PHE A 847 17.28 24.40 -23.89
N ALA A 848 16.35 25.19 -24.41
CA ALA A 848 14.99 25.32 -23.89
C ALA A 848 13.99 24.69 -24.87
N GLU A 849 13.00 23.97 -24.35
CA GLU A 849 11.79 23.67 -25.12
C GLU A 849 10.83 24.85 -24.97
N VAL A 850 10.39 25.43 -26.08
CA VAL A 850 9.54 26.61 -26.11
C VAL A 850 8.22 26.32 -26.81
N PHE A 851 7.15 26.98 -26.36
CA PHE A 851 5.80 26.94 -26.93
C PHE A 851 5.49 28.29 -27.58
N PHE A 852 5.23 28.32 -28.88
CA PHE A 852 4.91 29.57 -29.59
C PHE A 852 3.49 29.98 -29.30
N VAL A 853 3.31 31.01 -28.48
CA VAL A 853 2.00 31.43 -27.95
C VAL A 853 1.04 31.94 -29.01
N ASP A 854 1.53 32.25 -30.21
CA ASP A 854 0.73 32.74 -31.34
C ASP A 854 0.34 31.64 -32.35
N TYR A 855 1.09 30.54 -32.39
CA TYR A 855 0.91 29.47 -33.37
C TYR A 855 0.55 28.12 -32.74
N GLY A 856 0.83 27.91 -31.46
CA GLY A 856 0.44 26.71 -30.70
C GLY A 856 1.37 25.50 -30.85
N ASN A 857 2.45 25.61 -31.63
CA ASN A 857 3.45 24.54 -31.76
C ASN A 857 4.65 24.73 -30.83
N ARG A 858 5.46 23.69 -30.69
CA ARG A 858 6.70 23.68 -29.92
C ARG A 858 7.95 23.60 -30.78
N SER A 859 9.08 23.99 -30.19
CA SER A 859 10.41 23.79 -30.76
C SER A 859 11.48 23.71 -29.68
N LYS A 860 12.58 23.03 -29.97
CA LYS A 860 13.78 23.02 -29.13
C LYS A 860 14.73 24.12 -29.61
N VAL A 861 15.05 25.06 -28.73
CA VAL A 861 15.80 26.28 -29.06
C VAL A 861 17.04 26.40 -28.16
N PRO A 862 18.24 26.66 -28.71
CA PRO A 862 19.42 26.96 -27.92
C PRO A 862 19.23 28.20 -27.03
N LEU A 863 19.71 28.17 -25.78
CA LEU A 863 19.48 29.27 -24.81
C LEU A 863 20.03 30.61 -25.30
N ASN A 864 21.15 30.61 -26.01
CA ASN A 864 21.77 31.81 -26.60
C ASN A 864 20.97 32.44 -27.77
N ARG A 865 19.89 31.79 -28.22
CA ARG A 865 18.99 32.29 -29.25
C ARG A 865 17.67 32.81 -28.69
N LEU A 866 17.49 32.82 -27.38
CA LEU A 866 16.32 33.40 -26.73
C LEU A 866 16.56 34.90 -26.50
N LYS A 867 15.56 35.73 -26.82
CA LYS A 867 15.63 37.18 -26.72
C LYS A 867 14.56 37.73 -25.77
N GLU A 868 14.83 38.87 -25.16
CA GLU A 868 13.88 39.55 -24.27
C GLU A 868 12.69 40.10 -25.07
N ILE A 869 11.48 39.97 -24.51
CA ILE A 869 10.25 40.51 -25.12
C ILE A 869 9.91 41.88 -24.51
N PRO A 870 9.72 42.94 -25.33
CA PRO A 870 9.24 44.24 -24.86
C PRO A 870 7.88 44.15 -24.13
N SER A 871 7.66 45.01 -23.12
CA SER A 871 6.42 45.01 -22.32
C SER A 871 5.18 45.24 -23.18
N CYS A 872 5.22 46.17 -24.13
CA CYS A 872 4.12 46.45 -25.06
C CYS A 872 3.69 45.21 -25.88
N LEU A 873 4.62 44.34 -26.26
CA LEU A 873 4.33 43.10 -27.00
C LEU A 873 3.93 41.94 -26.10
N ARG A 874 4.34 41.98 -24.83
CA ARG A 874 4.00 40.98 -23.81
C ARG A 874 2.55 41.10 -23.35
N GLU A 875 2.01 42.32 -23.34
CA GLU A 875 0.63 42.63 -22.91
C GLU A 875 -0.42 42.29 -23.97
N LEU A 876 -0.04 42.15 -25.24
CA LEU A 876 -0.96 41.79 -26.32
C LEU A 876 -1.46 40.33 -26.18
N PRO A 877 -2.73 40.05 -26.50
CA PRO A 877 -3.31 38.71 -26.38
C PRO A 877 -2.57 37.69 -27.25
N PHE A 878 -2.45 36.46 -26.76
CA PHE A 878 -1.84 35.33 -27.47
C PHE A 878 -2.81 34.77 -28.50
N GLN A 879 -2.35 34.51 -29.73
CA GLN A 879 -3.23 34.13 -30.84
C GLN A 879 -3.54 32.64 -30.94
N ALA A 880 -2.74 31.76 -30.30
CA ALA A 880 -3.02 30.34 -30.28
C ALA A 880 -4.20 30.03 -29.34
N LEU A 881 -5.08 29.14 -29.79
CA LEU A 881 -6.27 28.69 -29.08
C LEU A 881 -6.15 27.20 -28.73
N GLU A 882 -6.56 26.85 -27.52
CA GLU A 882 -6.64 25.46 -27.04
C GLU A 882 -8.05 24.93 -27.27
N PHE A 883 -8.16 23.77 -27.91
CA PHE A 883 -9.43 23.16 -28.30
C PHE A 883 -9.58 21.76 -27.71
N LYS A 884 -10.81 21.41 -27.35
CA LYS A 884 -11.20 20.06 -26.96
C LYS A 884 -12.49 19.64 -27.68
N ILE A 885 -12.50 18.44 -28.25
CA ILE A 885 -13.70 17.88 -28.88
C ILE A 885 -14.69 17.51 -27.77
N ARG A 886 -15.93 17.99 -27.91
CA ARG A 886 -17.01 17.77 -26.95
C ARG A 886 -17.65 16.38 -27.08
N LYS A 887 -18.27 15.88 -26.01
CA LYS A 887 -19.05 14.64 -25.91
C LYS A 887 -18.31 13.38 -26.38
N MET A 888 -17.00 13.34 -26.13
CA MET A 888 -16.12 12.26 -26.57
C MET A 888 -15.17 11.84 -25.45
N ARG A 889 -15.05 10.53 -25.23
CA ARG A 889 -14.10 9.93 -24.29
C ARG A 889 -13.40 8.71 -24.91
N PRO A 890 -12.30 8.22 -24.33
CA PRO A 890 -11.66 7.01 -24.83
C PRO A 890 -12.56 5.78 -24.72
N SER A 891 -12.51 4.90 -25.72
CA SER A 891 -13.23 3.62 -25.65
C SER A 891 -12.57 2.62 -24.70
N ALA A 892 -13.31 1.57 -24.32
CA ALA A 892 -12.75 0.44 -23.56
C ALA A 892 -11.46 -0.12 -24.20
N LYS A 893 -11.42 -0.22 -25.53
CA LYS A 893 -10.23 -0.65 -26.28
C LYS A 893 -9.07 0.33 -26.11
N SER A 894 -9.34 1.63 -26.12
CA SER A 894 -8.34 2.67 -25.90
C SER A 894 -7.74 2.61 -24.49
N PHE A 895 -8.57 2.41 -23.46
CA PHE A 895 -8.08 2.21 -22.08
C PHE A 895 -7.23 0.96 -21.90
N VAL A 896 -7.58 -0.15 -22.59
CA VAL A 896 -6.83 -1.40 -22.50
C VAL A 896 -5.53 -1.36 -23.30
N CYS A 897 -5.48 -0.57 -24.38
CA CYS A 897 -4.35 -0.52 -25.32
C CYS A 897 -3.48 0.75 -25.18
N GLY A 898 -3.71 1.60 -24.18
CA GLY A 898 -2.99 2.86 -23.99
C GLY A 898 -3.21 3.51 -22.63
N GLU A 899 -2.67 4.72 -22.43
CA GLU A 899 -2.76 5.47 -21.17
C GLU A 899 -3.89 6.50 -21.19
N GLY A 900 -5.08 6.02 -21.57
CA GLY A 900 -6.24 6.82 -21.95
C GLY A 900 -6.60 6.51 -23.40
N TRP A 901 -5.82 7.05 -24.35
CA TRP A 901 -5.97 6.80 -25.78
C TRP A 901 -5.00 5.73 -26.27
N SER A 902 -5.46 4.83 -27.15
CA SER A 902 -4.57 3.87 -27.81
C SER A 902 -3.67 4.57 -28.84
N TYR A 903 -2.51 3.97 -29.11
CA TYR A 903 -1.62 4.46 -30.17
C TYR A 903 -2.34 4.52 -31.53
N SER A 904 -3.14 3.49 -31.83
CA SER A 904 -3.98 3.44 -33.04
C SER A 904 -4.99 4.59 -33.12
N ALA A 905 -5.63 4.97 -31.99
CA ALA A 905 -6.55 6.12 -31.94
C ALA A 905 -5.81 7.43 -32.25
N SER A 906 -4.63 7.62 -31.66
CA SER A 906 -3.78 8.80 -31.88
C SER A 906 -3.34 8.93 -33.34
N GLN A 907 -2.90 7.82 -33.96
CA GLN A 907 -2.54 7.81 -35.37
C GLN A 907 -3.74 8.12 -36.28
N ARG A 908 -4.92 7.54 -35.96
CA ARG A 908 -6.12 7.78 -36.72
C ARG A 908 -6.54 9.24 -36.65
N PHE A 909 -6.60 9.82 -35.45
CA PHE A 909 -6.91 11.22 -35.25
C PHE A 909 -5.93 12.14 -36.01
N ALA A 910 -4.62 11.88 -35.88
CA ALA A 910 -3.60 12.62 -36.62
C ALA A 910 -3.81 12.56 -38.15
N SER A 911 -4.22 11.42 -38.71
CA SER A 911 -4.54 11.28 -40.13
C SER A 911 -5.76 12.08 -40.58
N LEU A 912 -6.68 12.36 -39.64
CA LEU A 912 -7.89 13.13 -39.90
C LEU A 912 -7.61 14.63 -39.87
N VAL A 913 -6.67 15.10 -39.02
CA VAL A 913 -6.44 16.52 -38.77
C VAL A 913 -5.18 17.12 -39.41
N ASN A 914 -4.08 16.37 -39.49
CA ASN A 914 -2.79 16.94 -39.86
C ASN A 914 -2.78 17.41 -41.32
N GLY A 915 -2.37 18.65 -41.55
CA GLY A 915 -2.25 19.24 -42.89
C GLY A 915 -3.56 19.74 -43.50
N TYR A 916 -4.69 19.62 -42.79
CA TYR A 916 -5.99 20.09 -43.26
C TYR A 916 -6.37 21.44 -42.63
N SER A 917 -7.14 22.24 -43.38
CA SER A 917 -7.88 23.37 -42.81
C SER A 917 -9.22 22.84 -42.32
N LEU A 918 -9.53 23.07 -41.05
CA LEU A 918 -10.69 22.48 -40.39
C LEU A 918 -11.70 23.57 -40.05
N LEU A 919 -12.99 23.22 -40.17
CA LEU A 919 -14.08 24.05 -39.69
C LEU A 919 -14.43 23.58 -38.28
N VAL A 920 -14.53 24.53 -37.36
CA VAL A 920 -14.79 24.24 -35.95
C VAL A 920 -15.98 25.05 -35.48
N GLU A 921 -16.93 24.38 -34.82
CA GLU A 921 -18.09 24.99 -34.18
C GLU A 921 -17.85 25.07 -32.67
N VAL A 922 -17.89 26.28 -32.11
CA VAL A 922 -17.68 26.53 -30.68
C VAL A 922 -18.96 26.25 -29.90
N TYR A 923 -18.89 25.33 -28.94
CA TYR A 923 -19.99 24.98 -28.04
C TYR A 923 -19.90 25.72 -26.70
N SER A 924 -18.76 25.63 -26.02
CA SER A 924 -18.54 26.25 -24.71
C SER A 924 -17.09 26.73 -24.54
N MET A 925 -16.85 27.65 -23.60
CA MET A 925 -15.50 28.08 -23.21
C MET A 925 -15.31 27.88 -21.70
N VAL A 926 -14.44 26.94 -21.32
CA VAL A 926 -14.22 26.57 -19.91
C VAL A 926 -12.74 26.75 -19.56
N HIS A 927 -12.45 27.58 -18.55
CA HIS A 927 -11.09 27.89 -18.07
C HIS A 927 -10.08 28.26 -19.18
N GLY A 928 -10.56 28.84 -20.28
CA GLY A 928 -9.75 29.26 -21.41
C GLY A 928 -9.57 28.26 -22.54
N VAL A 929 -10.32 27.15 -22.51
CA VAL A 929 -10.32 26.07 -23.48
C VAL A 929 -11.64 26.08 -24.23
N LEU A 930 -11.58 25.93 -25.56
CA LEU A 930 -12.77 25.89 -26.41
C LEU A 930 -13.23 24.45 -26.59
N TYR A 931 -14.44 24.16 -26.13
CA TYR A 931 -15.11 22.89 -26.39
C TYR A 931 -15.86 22.98 -27.70
N VAL A 932 -15.58 22.07 -28.63
CA VAL A 932 -15.94 22.26 -30.02
C VAL A 932 -16.37 20.98 -30.73
N ASP A 933 -17.12 21.15 -31.82
CA ASP A 933 -17.27 20.15 -32.88
C ASP A 933 -16.29 20.47 -34.02
N VAL A 934 -15.62 19.44 -34.54
CA VAL A 934 -14.55 19.60 -35.55
C VAL A 934 -14.93 18.88 -36.82
N PHE A 935 -14.93 19.63 -37.92
CA PHE A 935 -15.39 19.15 -39.20
C PHE A 935 -14.31 19.22 -40.27
N ARG A 936 -14.35 18.22 -41.15
CA ARG A 936 -13.46 18.10 -42.31
C ARG A 936 -14.28 17.87 -43.58
N TYR A 937 -13.91 18.56 -44.65
CA TYR A 937 -14.43 18.25 -45.99
C TYR A 937 -13.93 16.89 -46.47
N SER A 938 -14.87 16.01 -46.81
CA SER A 938 -14.60 14.72 -47.45
C SER A 938 -14.13 14.91 -48.89
N ARG A 939 -13.63 13.85 -49.53
CA ARG A 939 -13.26 13.88 -50.96
C ARG A 939 -14.46 14.18 -51.88
N CYS A 940 -15.68 13.97 -51.39
CA CYS A 940 -16.93 14.21 -52.10
C CYS A 940 -17.54 15.59 -51.80
N GLY A 941 -16.88 16.43 -50.98
CA GLY A 941 -17.35 17.77 -50.61
C GLY A 941 -18.31 17.82 -49.41
N GLU A 942 -18.65 16.68 -48.80
CA GLU A 942 -19.49 16.62 -47.61
C GLU A 942 -18.71 16.95 -46.33
N LEU A 943 -19.36 17.58 -45.37
CA LEU A 943 -18.78 17.97 -44.10
C LEU A 943 -18.91 16.81 -43.10
N VAL A 944 -17.79 16.20 -42.70
CA VAL A 944 -17.77 15.04 -41.78
C VAL A 944 -17.24 15.49 -40.42
N ASN A 945 -17.98 15.18 -39.34
CA ASN A 945 -17.53 15.41 -37.98
C ASN A 945 -16.49 14.36 -37.57
N ILE A 946 -15.32 14.80 -37.15
CA ILE A 946 -14.21 13.92 -36.77
C ILE A 946 -14.56 13.06 -35.56
N ARG A 947 -15.37 13.57 -34.61
CA ARG A 947 -15.85 12.80 -33.46
C ARG A 947 -16.59 11.55 -33.91
N ASP A 948 -17.53 11.72 -34.82
CA ASP A 948 -18.46 10.66 -35.21
C ASP A 948 -17.70 9.54 -35.94
N VAL A 949 -16.70 9.89 -36.76
CA VAL A 949 -15.76 8.93 -37.36
C VAL A 949 -15.01 8.12 -36.30
N LEU A 950 -14.50 8.77 -35.25
CA LEU A 950 -13.76 8.07 -34.18
C LEU A 950 -14.66 7.16 -33.33
N ILE A 951 -15.93 7.53 -33.14
CA ILE A 951 -16.92 6.71 -32.43
C ILE A 951 -17.34 5.51 -33.28
N GLU A 952 -17.64 5.71 -34.57
CA GLU A 952 -17.99 4.64 -35.50
C GLU A 952 -16.86 3.62 -35.65
N GLU A 953 -15.61 4.08 -35.68
CA GLU A 953 -14.42 3.23 -35.71
C GLU A 953 -14.01 2.66 -34.34
N CYS A 954 -14.78 2.94 -33.28
CA CYS A 954 -14.59 2.44 -31.90
C CYS A 954 -13.28 2.85 -31.24
N PHE A 955 -12.66 3.95 -31.69
CA PHE A 955 -11.53 4.57 -31.00
C PHE A 955 -12.00 5.40 -29.79
N ALA A 956 -13.22 5.96 -29.89
CA ALA A 956 -13.86 6.77 -28.87
C ALA A 956 -15.28 6.27 -28.52
N GLU A 957 -15.82 6.78 -27.42
CA GLU A 957 -17.18 6.56 -26.95
C GLU A 957 -17.89 7.91 -26.73
N PRO A 958 -19.23 7.97 -26.84
CA PRO A 958 -20.00 9.12 -26.41
C PRO A 958 -19.77 9.43 -24.93
N ALA A 959 -19.74 10.71 -24.57
CA ALA A 959 -19.59 11.16 -23.19
C ALA A 959 -20.55 12.31 -22.86
N GLU A 960 -20.83 12.49 -21.57
CA GLU A 960 -21.57 13.65 -21.10
C GLU A 960 -20.67 14.90 -21.02
N GLU A 961 -21.29 16.07 -21.20
CA GLU A 961 -20.62 17.35 -20.93
C GLU A 961 -20.65 17.65 -19.44
N SER A 962 -19.54 18.20 -18.93
CA SER A 962 -19.45 18.66 -17.54
C SER A 962 -20.46 19.75 -17.22
N TYR A 963 -20.81 19.89 -15.95
CA TYR A 963 -21.70 20.95 -15.48
C TYR A 963 -21.21 22.35 -15.91
N VAL A 964 -19.91 22.62 -15.79
CA VAL A 964 -19.29 23.90 -16.15
C VAL A 964 -19.38 24.17 -17.66
N SER A 965 -19.22 23.13 -18.49
CA SER A 965 -19.35 23.24 -19.94
C SER A 965 -20.79 23.57 -20.34
N LYS A 966 -21.78 22.90 -19.72
CA LYS A 966 -23.22 23.18 -19.93
C LYS A 966 -23.57 24.62 -19.55
N GLN A 967 -23.16 25.09 -18.38
CA GLN A 967 -23.41 26.48 -17.95
C GLN A 967 -22.74 27.52 -18.85
N SER A 968 -21.50 27.25 -19.29
CA SER A 968 -20.77 28.13 -20.20
C SER A 968 -21.43 28.19 -21.58
N HIS A 969 -21.98 27.07 -22.07
CA HIS A 969 -22.74 27.03 -23.30
C HIS A 969 -23.98 27.93 -23.24
N ASP A 970 -24.78 27.80 -22.17
CA ASP A 970 -25.99 28.62 -21.98
C ASP A 970 -25.66 30.13 -21.95
N PHE A 971 -24.53 30.50 -21.34
CA PHE A 971 -24.04 31.88 -21.32
C PHE A 971 -23.56 32.35 -22.71
N LEU A 972 -22.84 31.50 -23.46
CA LEU A 972 -22.33 31.85 -24.79
C LEU A 972 -23.45 31.96 -25.83
N GLU A 973 -24.49 31.12 -25.77
CA GLU A 973 -25.69 31.24 -26.61
C GLU A 973 -26.33 32.62 -26.38
N ALA A 974 -26.59 32.99 -25.12
CA ALA A 974 -27.13 34.31 -24.78
C ALA A 974 -26.22 35.48 -25.22
N PHE A 975 -24.90 35.28 -25.22
CA PHE A 975 -23.93 36.28 -25.68
C PHE A 975 -23.93 36.46 -27.20
N PHE A 976 -23.92 35.37 -27.98
CA PHE A 976 -23.97 35.47 -29.45
C PHE A 976 -25.28 36.10 -29.94
N ASP A 977 -26.37 35.91 -29.20
CA ASP A 977 -27.64 36.59 -29.45
C ASP A 977 -27.55 38.10 -29.15
N GLN A 978 -26.92 38.51 -28.04
CA GLN A 978 -26.76 39.93 -27.65
C GLN A 978 -25.76 40.71 -28.52
N VAL A 979 -24.71 40.07 -29.06
CA VAL A 979 -23.75 40.73 -29.98
C VAL A 979 -24.42 41.14 -31.29
N GLN A 980 -25.55 40.54 -31.66
CA GLN A 980 -26.39 41.04 -32.76
C GLN A 980 -27.15 42.34 -32.42
N GLU A 981 -27.29 42.70 -31.13
CA GLU A 981 -28.05 43.88 -30.66
C GLU A 981 -27.20 45.04 -30.11
N GLY A 982 -25.87 44.96 -30.12
CA GLY A 982 -25.00 46.14 -29.99
C GLY A 982 -24.91 46.82 -28.60
N GLY A 983 -25.00 46.07 -27.49
CA GLY A 983 -24.85 46.60 -26.13
C GLY A 983 -23.39 46.63 -25.63
N LYS A 984 -22.89 47.81 -25.19
CA LYS A 984 -21.65 47.95 -24.39
C LYS A 984 -21.99 47.98 -22.89
N MET A 985 -21.40 47.08 -22.11
CA MET A 985 -21.42 47.10 -20.64
C MET A 985 -20.37 48.08 -20.08
N PRO A 986 -20.67 48.86 -19.02
CA PRO A 986 -19.69 49.71 -18.36
C PRO A 986 -18.83 48.94 -17.34
N VAL A 987 -17.53 49.21 -17.32
CA VAL A 987 -16.56 48.70 -16.32
C VAL A 987 -16.33 49.77 -15.25
N PRO A 988 -16.45 49.47 -13.94
CA PRO A 988 -16.06 50.40 -12.88
C PRO A 988 -14.57 50.27 -12.55
N SER A 989 -13.82 51.38 -12.51
CA SER A 989 -12.41 51.39 -12.09
C SER A 989 -12.27 51.50 -10.56
N LYS A 990 -11.52 50.57 -9.94
CA LYS A 990 -11.21 50.53 -8.50
C LYS A 990 -9.74 50.90 -8.22
N GLU A 991 -9.28 52.03 -8.77
CA GLU A 991 -7.87 52.47 -8.67
C GLU A 991 -7.45 52.81 -7.23
N GLU A 992 -8.35 53.32 -6.41
CA GLU A 992 -8.08 53.66 -5.00
C GLU A 992 -7.77 52.43 -4.13
N GLU A 993 -8.47 51.31 -4.35
CA GLU A 993 -8.26 50.05 -3.62
C GLU A 993 -6.88 49.44 -3.94
N LYS A 994 -6.44 49.55 -5.20
CA LYS A 994 -5.13 49.07 -5.66
C LYS A 994 -3.97 49.83 -5.00
N HIS A 995 -4.07 51.15 -4.91
CA HIS A 995 -3.06 51.97 -4.24
C HIS A 995 -2.89 51.64 -2.74
N LEU A 996 -3.99 51.31 -2.03
CA LEU A 996 -3.94 50.90 -0.62
C LEU A 996 -3.23 49.55 -0.42
N ILE A 997 -3.43 48.60 -1.36
CA ILE A 997 -2.79 47.29 -1.35
C ILE A 997 -1.28 47.42 -1.60
N GLU A 998 -0.87 48.18 -2.62
CA GLU A 998 0.54 48.41 -2.94
C GLU A 998 1.29 49.09 -1.79
N ARG A 999 0.68 50.11 -1.16
CA ARG A 999 1.25 50.80 0.00
C ARG A 999 1.47 49.84 1.18
N SER A 1000 0.53 48.91 1.40
CA SER A 1000 0.65 47.90 2.44
C SER A 1000 1.80 46.93 2.14
N LEU A 1001 1.92 46.43 0.91
CA LEU A 1001 2.99 45.51 0.52
C LEU A 1001 4.38 46.14 0.65
N ASN A 1002 4.55 47.39 0.22
CA ASN A 1002 5.80 48.13 0.32
C ASN A 1002 6.23 48.38 1.77
N PHE A 1003 5.27 48.67 2.66
CA PHE A 1003 5.54 48.82 4.09
C PHE A 1003 6.07 47.53 4.73
N PHE A 1004 5.52 46.38 4.33
CA PHE A 1004 5.95 45.07 4.84
C PHE A 1004 7.22 44.53 4.16
N SER A 1005 7.57 44.96 2.95
CA SER A 1005 8.83 44.58 2.29
C SER A 1005 10.06 45.32 2.82
N ASP A 1006 9.88 46.55 3.31
CA ASP A 1006 10.97 47.43 3.78
C ASP A 1006 11.52 47.09 5.19
N ASN A 1007 11.10 45.98 5.81
CA ASN A 1007 11.50 45.57 7.17
C ASN A 1007 11.26 46.63 8.28
N LYS A 1008 10.37 47.60 8.05
CA LYS A 1008 10.00 48.64 9.05
C LYS A 1008 9.00 48.14 10.10
N SER A 1009 8.42 46.96 9.91
CA SER A 1009 7.54 46.31 10.89
C SER A 1009 8.32 45.27 11.72
N GLY A 1010 7.98 45.13 13.00
CA GLY A 1010 8.65 44.18 13.90
C GLY A 1010 8.55 42.72 13.44
N ALA A 1011 9.46 41.85 13.92
CA ALA A 1011 9.48 40.44 13.56
C ALA A 1011 8.12 39.76 13.85
N PRO A 1012 7.68 38.79 13.02
CA PRO A 1012 6.41 38.08 13.24
C PRO A 1012 6.36 37.47 14.64
N THR A 1013 5.30 37.75 15.39
CA THR A 1013 5.21 37.44 16.82
C THR A 1013 4.52 36.12 17.13
N HIS A 1014 3.77 35.54 16.19
CA HIS A 1014 3.06 34.27 16.40
C HIS A 1014 2.86 33.44 15.13
N LYS A 1015 2.58 32.15 15.33
CA LYS A 1015 2.33 31.16 14.28
C LYS A 1015 0.85 30.86 14.19
N VAL A 1016 0.31 30.85 12.97
CA VAL A 1016 -1.08 30.44 12.69
C VAL A 1016 -1.08 29.18 11.83
N ALA A 1017 -1.81 28.16 12.28
CA ALA A 1017 -2.00 26.92 11.53
C ALA A 1017 -3.12 27.11 10.49
N VAL A 1018 -2.79 26.85 9.22
CA VAL A 1018 -3.72 26.87 8.09
C VAL A 1018 -4.27 25.45 7.89
N CYS A 1019 -5.56 25.34 7.59
CA CYS A 1019 -6.21 24.06 7.33
C CYS A 1019 -6.25 23.76 5.83
N GLY A 1020 -5.88 22.54 5.45
CA GLY A 1020 -5.81 22.08 4.06
C GLY A 1020 -4.40 21.63 3.70
N PRO A 1021 -4.06 21.50 2.41
CA PRO A 1021 -4.89 21.76 1.21
C PRO A 1021 -6.05 20.76 1.01
N PHE A 1022 -7.16 21.22 0.43
CA PHE A 1022 -8.35 20.41 0.10
C PHE A 1022 -8.68 20.49 -1.39
N SER A 1023 -9.23 19.41 -1.95
CA SER A 1023 -9.83 19.38 -3.30
C SER A 1023 -11.27 18.86 -3.21
N PRO A 1024 -12.26 19.49 -3.87
CA PRO A 1024 -13.64 19.01 -3.86
C PRO A 1024 -13.84 17.72 -4.65
N TYR A 1025 -12.89 17.36 -5.53
CA TYR A 1025 -12.91 16.11 -6.28
C TYR A 1025 -12.32 14.92 -5.49
N GLU A 1026 -11.91 15.14 -4.24
CA GLU A 1026 -11.53 14.06 -3.32
C GLU A 1026 -12.76 13.22 -2.96
N VAL A 1027 -12.71 11.93 -3.28
CA VAL A 1027 -13.84 11.01 -3.09
C VAL A 1027 -13.63 10.07 -1.91
N LYS A 1028 -14.76 9.72 -1.27
CA LYS A 1028 -14.79 8.67 -0.24
C LYS A 1028 -14.91 7.30 -0.89
N CYS A 1029 -14.22 6.33 -0.28
CA CYS A 1029 -14.20 4.94 -0.68
C CYS A 1029 -15.17 4.12 0.19
N TYR A 1030 -15.86 3.15 -0.41
CA TYR A 1030 -16.87 2.31 0.24
C TYR A 1030 -16.61 0.84 -0.06
N SER A 1031 -16.83 -0.03 0.93
CA SER A 1031 -16.72 -1.48 0.76
C SER A 1031 -17.95 -2.04 0.06
N MET A 1032 -17.76 -3.08 -0.76
CA MET A 1032 -18.85 -3.74 -1.46
C MET A 1032 -19.39 -4.99 -0.74
N THR A 1033 -18.70 -5.50 0.29
CA THR A 1033 -19.14 -6.67 1.05
C THR A 1033 -20.17 -6.29 2.10
N ARG A 1034 -21.16 -7.16 2.33
CA ARG A 1034 -22.26 -6.93 3.28
C ARG A 1034 -21.76 -6.57 4.69
N ALA A 1035 -20.76 -7.28 5.21
CA ALA A 1035 -20.26 -7.06 6.57
C ALA A 1035 -19.51 -5.73 6.76
N SER A 1036 -19.01 -5.12 5.68
CA SER A 1036 -18.19 -3.90 5.74
C SER A 1036 -18.84 -2.66 5.11
N GLN A 1037 -20.05 -2.79 4.56
CA GLN A 1037 -20.75 -1.70 3.85
C GLN A 1037 -20.89 -0.42 4.68
N PHE A 1038 -21.13 -0.56 5.99
CA PHE A 1038 -21.32 0.58 6.92
C PHE A 1038 -20.04 0.99 7.65
N ARG A 1039 -18.94 0.25 7.48
CA ARG A 1039 -17.66 0.55 8.13
C ARG A 1039 -16.94 1.66 7.37
N ARG A 1040 -16.22 2.53 8.08
CA ARG A 1040 -15.41 3.58 7.42
C ARG A 1040 -14.23 2.92 6.71
N VAL A 1041 -13.91 3.36 5.50
CA VAL A 1041 -12.73 2.87 4.76
C VAL A 1041 -11.59 3.88 4.89
N PHE A 1042 -10.40 3.40 5.22
CA PHE A 1042 -9.18 4.18 5.31
C PHE A 1042 -8.08 3.53 4.48
N ILE A 1043 -7.53 4.22 3.49
CA ILE A 1043 -6.42 3.70 2.68
C ILE A 1043 -5.11 4.09 3.34
N MET A 1044 -4.20 3.12 3.53
CA MET A 1044 -2.89 3.34 4.14
C MET A 1044 -2.12 4.45 3.44
N LYS A 1045 -1.42 5.30 4.21
CA LYS A 1045 -0.78 6.52 3.70
C LYS A 1045 0.37 6.21 2.74
N GLU A 1046 0.88 4.99 2.74
CA GLU A 1046 1.96 4.51 1.89
C GLU A 1046 1.46 4.08 0.50
N SER A 1047 0.14 3.89 0.35
CA SER A 1047 -0.48 3.55 -0.94
C SER A 1047 -0.54 4.76 -1.87
N ILE A 1048 -0.31 4.53 -3.16
CA ILE A 1048 -0.45 5.58 -4.18
C ILE A 1048 -1.90 6.01 -4.44
N ASN A 1049 -2.90 5.25 -3.99
CA ASN A 1049 -4.31 5.63 -4.09
C ASN A 1049 -4.88 6.07 -2.73
N SER A 1050 -4.01 6.42 -1.78
CA SER A 1050 -4.43 6.95 -0.48
C SER A 1050 -5.18 8.27 -0.56
N VAL A 1051 -5.00 9.02 -1.64
CA VAL A 1051 -5.85 10.12 -2.03
C VAL A 1051 -6.38 9.76 -3.42
N VAL A 1052 -7.69 9.85 -3.65
CA VAL A 1052 -8.25 9.66 -4.99
C VAL A 1052 -9.02 10.90 -5.35
N VAL A 1053 -8.58 11.54 -6.42
CA VAL A 1053 -9.19 12.73 -6.99
C VAL A 1053 -9.62 12.35 -8.41
N HIS A 1054 -10.92 12.43 -8.72
CA HIS A 1054 -11.46 11.96 -10.00
C HIS A 1054 -11.14 12.91 -11.15
N ASP A 1055 -10.51 12.39 -12.20
CA ASP A 1055 -10.15 13.17 -13.40
C ASP A 1055 -11.38 13.57 -14.24
N ALA A 1056 -12.47 12.80 -14.15
CA ALA A 1056 -13.73 13.00 -14.87
C ALA A 1056 -14.93 12.67 -13.95
N PRO A 1057 -15.31 13.56 -13.01
CA PRO A 1057 -16.48 13.35 -12.16
C PRO A 1057 -17.81 13.24 -12.92
N GLU A 1058 -17.84 13.70 -14.18
CA GLU A 1058 -18.99 13.61 -15.09
C GLU A 1058 -19.32 12.17 -15.53
N ASP A 1059 -18.40 11.21 -15.37
CA ASP A 1059 -18.63 9.82 -15.75
C ASP A 1059 -19.74 9.19 -14.85
N PRO A 1060 -20.82 8.62 -15.43
CA PRO A 1060 -21.99 8.19 -14.66
C PRO A 1060 -21.83 6.84 -13.93
N PHE A 1061 -20.77 6.08 -14.23
CA PHE A 1061 -20.55 4.69 -13.81
C PHE A 1061 -19.46 4.58 -12.73
N GLN A 1062 -19.37 3.44 -12.04
CA GLN A 1062 -18.47 3.28 -10.89
C GLN A 1062 -17.07 2.81 -11.29
N GLN A 1063 -16.04 3.24 -10.54
CA GLN A 1063 -14.67 2.76 -10.67
C GLN A 1063 -14.31 1.80 -9.54
N LEU A 1064 -13.68 0.67 -9.89
CA LEU A 1064 -13.27 -0.36 -8.93
C LEU A 1064 -11.87 -0.10 -8.38
N LEU A 1065 -11.75 -0.13 -7.05
CA LEU A 1065 -10.49 -0.23 -6.31
C LEU A 1065 -10.37 -1.64 -5.70
N VAL A 1066 -9.21 -2.25 -5.85
CA VAL A 1066 -8.89 -3.57 -5.27
C VAL A 1066 -7.79 -3.40 -4.23
N ALA A 1067 -7.96 -3.99 -3.05
CA ALA A 1067 -6.94 -4.00 -1.99
C ALA A 1067 -6.33 -5.40 -1.81
N ALA A 1068 -5.00 -5.49 -1.76
CA ALA A 1068 -4.32 -6.76 -1.55
C ALA A 1068 -4.52 -7.30 -0.13
N PHE A 1069 -4.48 -6.40 0.87
CA PHE A 1069 -4.68 -6.73 2.28
C PHE A 1069 -5.74 -5.84 2.92
N LEU A 1070 -6.50 -6.45 3.83
CA LEU A 1070 -7.48 -5.79 4.68
C LEU A 1070 -7.07 -5.95 6.13
N SER A 1071 -7.13 -4.85 6.87
CA SER A 1071 -7.02 -4.86 8.33
C SER A 1071 -8.13 -4.02 8.94
N ALA A 1072 -8.36 -4.17 10.24
CA ALA A 1072 -9.31 -3.35 10.97
C ALA A 1072 -8.59 -2.51 12.02
N ASN A 1073 -9.14 -1.34 12.34
CA ASN A 1073 -8.71 -0.60 13.51
C ASN A 1073 -9.09 -1.35 14.81
N ALA A 1074 -8.60 -0.89 15.96
CA ALA A 1074 -8.82 -1.58 17.23
C ALA A 1074 -10.31 -1.73 17.62
N SER A 1075 -11.19 -0.83 17.16
CA SER A 1075 -12.63 -0.89 17.42
C SER A 1075 -13.43 -1.67 16.38
N GLY A 1076 -12.80 -2.17 15.30
CA GLY A 1076 -13.50 -2.80 14.17
C GLY A 1076 -14.29 -1.84 13.26
N SER A 1077 -14.50 -0.58 13.66
CA SER A 1077 -15.34 0.40 12.96
C SER A 1077 -14.76 0.92 11.64
N THR A 1078 -13.45 0.76 11.44
CA THR A 1078 -12.74 1.26 10.26
C THR A 1078 -11.95 0.13 9.62
N VAL A 1079 -12.21 -0.13 8.34
CA VAL A 1079 -11.45 -1.04 7.49
C VAL A 1079 -10.27 -0.27 6.90
N ILE A 1080 -9.08 -0.83 7.02
CA ILE A 1080 -7.82 -0.27 6.57
C ILE A 1080 -7.35 -1.05 5.35
N LEU A 1081 -7.19 -0.36 4.22
CA LEU A 1081 -6.76 -0.95 2.94
C LEU A 1081 -5.26 -0.76 2.75
N ASP A 1082 -4.57 -1.83 2.35
CA ASP A 1082 -3.14 -1.79 2.03
C ASP A 1082 -2.86 -2.37 0.65
N GLU A 1083 -1.84 -1.80 0.00
CA GLU A 1083 -1.37 -2.12 -1.36
C GLU A 1083 -2.51 -2.21 -2.39
N THR A 1084 -2.95 -1.06 -2.88
CA THR A 1084 -4.18 -0.92 -3.67
C THR A 1084 -3.93 -0.78 -5.17
N SER A 1085 -4.91 -1.20 -5.96
CA SER A 1085 -4.90 -1.07 -7.43
C SER A 1085 -6.22 -0.52 -7.92
N LEU A 1086 -6.18 0.64 -8.60
CA LEU A 1086 -7.33 1.27 -9.20
C LEU A 1086 -7.53 0.77 -10.64
N MET A 1087 -8.71 0.24 -10.94
CA MET A 1087 -9.07 -0.27 -12.28
C MET A 1087 -9.43 0.88 -13.22
N PRO A 1088 -9.25 0.74 -14.55
CA PRO A 1088 -9.65 1.77 -15.50
C PRO A 1088 -11.18 2.00 -15.49
N PRO A 1089 -11.65 3.23 -15.78
CA PRO A 1089 -13.07 3.59 -15.76
C PRO A 1089 -13.80 3.07 -17.02
N ILE A 1090 -13.98 1.75 -17.10
CA ILE A 1090 -14.69 1.07 -18.19
C ILE A 1090 -16.12 0.71 -17.72
N PRO A 1091 -17.19 1.11 -18.44
CA PRO A 1091 -18.58 0.81 -18.08
C PRO A 1091 -18.83 -0.69 -17.93
N GLY A 1092 -19.52 -1.09 -16.85
CA GLY A 1092 -19.80 -2.49 -16.53
C GLY A 1092 -18.60 -3.33 -16.06
N LEU A 1093 -17.38 -2.78 -16.02
CA LEU A 1093 -16.18 -3.55 -15.65
C LEU A 1093 -16.27 -4.14 -14.24
N VAL A 1094 -16.83 -3.39 -13.29
CA VAL A 1094 -17.00 -3.85 -11.90
C VAL A 1094 -17.85 -5.12 -11.84
N ALA A 1095 -18.98 -5.13 -12.55
CA ALA A 1095 -19.88 -6.27 -12.64
C ALA A 1095 -19.24 -7.45 -13.38
N LEU A 1096 -18.59 -7.21 -14.53
CA LEU A 1096 -17.93 -8.24 -15.32
C LEU A 1096 -16.83 -8.96 -14.52
N LEU A 1097 -15.99 -8.23 -13.79
CA LEU A 1097 -14.92 -8.81 -12.97
C LEU A 1097 -15.47 -9.52 -11.72
N SER A 1098 -16.52 -8.97 -11.09
CA SER A 1098 -17.17 -9.63 -9.96
C SER A 1098 -17.77 -10.96 -10.39
N MET A 1099 -18.50 -11.00 -11.51
CA MET A 1099 -19.03 -12.25 -12.06
C MET A 1099 -17.94 -13.22 -12.52
N LEU A 1100 -16.84 -12.74 -13.11
CA LEU A 1100 -15.78 -13.63 -13.58
C LEU A 1100 -15.12 -14.42 -12.44
N PHE A 1101 -14.92 -13.77 -11.28
CA PHE A 1101 -14.13 -14.31 -10.18
C PHE A 1101 -14.92 -14.77 -8.96
N ALA A 1102 -16.20 -14.39 -8.84
CA ALA A 1102 -17.08 -14.92 -7.80
C ALA A 1102 -17.25 -16.44 -7.94
N PRO A 1103 -17.28 -17.19 -6.83
CA PRO A 1103 -17.59 -18.63 -6.85
C PRO A 1103 -18.96 -18.90 -7.49
N ALA A 1104 -20.00 -18.21 -7.00
CA ALA A 1104 -21.37 -18.28 -7.48
C ALA A 1104 -21.95 -16.87 -7.69
N ILE A 1105 -22.93 -16.77 -8.60
CA ILE A 1105 -23.72 -15.55 -8.79
C ILE A 1105 -25.20 -15.86 -8.94
N GLU A 1106 -26.01 -14.85 -8.69
CA GLU A 1106 -27.42 -14.80 -9.05
C GLU A 1106 -27.73 -13.47 -9.74
N LEU A 1107 -28.24 -13.52 -10.97
CA LEU A 1107 -28.57 -12.32 -11.75
C LEU A 1107 -29.88 -11.71 -11.24
N ARG A 1108 -29.91 -10.38 -11.13
CA ARG A 1108 -31.12 -9.61 -10.86
C ARG A 1108 -31.78 -9.21 -12.17
N VAL A 1109 -33.09 -9.35 -12.24
CA VAL A 1109 -33.92 -9.00 -13.40
C VAL A 1109 -34.89 -7.88 -13.04
N ASP A 1110 -35.28 -7.07 -14.01
CA ASP A 1110 -36.34 -6.08 -13.83
C ASP A 1110 -37.72 -6.74 -13.65
N LYS A 1111 -38.74 -5.95 -13.26
CA LYS A 1111 -40.11 -6.45 -13.04
C LYS A 1111 -40.71 -7.10 -14.30
N CYS A 1112 -40.32 -6.64 -15.49
CA CYS A 1112 -40.81 -7.19 -16.76
C CYS A 1112 -39.99 -8.39 -17.26
N ARG A 1113 -38.88 -8.73 -16.59
CA ARG A 1113 -37.86 -9.72 -17.01
C ARG A 1113 -37.33 -9.49 -18.42
N LYS A 1114 -37.21 -8.24 -18.84
CA LYS A 1114 -36.63 -7.86 -20.13
C LYS A 1114 -35.12 -7.70 -20.03
N ASP A 1115 -34.62 -7.19 -18.91
CA ASP A 1115 -33.23 -6.79 -18.75
C ASP A 1115 -32.65 -7.25 -17.41
N PHE A 1116 -31.34 -7.47 -17.38
CA PHE A 1116 -30.61 -7.66 -16.13
C PHE A 1116 -30.34 -6.30 -15.46
N THR A 1117 -30.72 -6.17 -14.19
CA THR A 1117 -30.58 -4.94 -13.39
C THR A 1117 -29.35 -4.97 -12.49
N GLY A 1118 -28.80 -6.15 -12.23
CA GLY A 1118 -27.70 -6.34 -11.28
C GLY A 1118 -27.32 -7.81 -11.09
N VAL A 1119 -26.49 -8.07 -10.09
CA VAL A 1119 -26.01 -9.40 -9.72
C VAL A 1119 -25.67 -9.47 -8.24
N LEU A 1120 -26.01 -10.58 -7.60
CA LEU A 1120 -25.48 -10.98 -6.29
C LEU A 1120 -24.31 -11.94 -6.52
N CYS A 1121 -23.16 -11.64 -5.93
CA CYS A 1121 -21.93 -12.43 -6.02
C CYS A 1121 -21.54 -12.95 -4.63
N GLY A 1122 -21.09 -14.20 -4.53
CA GLY A 1122 -20.67 -14.78 -3.25
C GLY A 1122 -20.38 -16.27 -3.33
N LEU A 1123 -20.45 -16.96 -2.19
CA LEU A 1123 -20.30 -18.41 -2.12
C LEU A 1123 -21.58 -19.16 -2.54
N GLY A 1124 -22.71 -18.46 -2.66
CA GLY A 1124 -24.02 -19.02 -3.00
C GLY A 1124 -24.81 -19.38 -1.75
N TRP A 1125 -25.80 -20.27 -1.92
CA TRP A 1125 -26.72 -20.71 -0.88
C TRP A 1125 -26.74 -22.25 -0.80
N SER A 1126 -27.11 -22.78 0.36
CA SER A 1126 -27.24 -24.23 0.55
C SER A 1126 -28.47 -24.75 -0.18
N GLN A 1127 -28.29 -25.83 -0.94
CA GLN A 1127 -29.41 -26.50 -1.59
C GLN A 1127 -30.35 -27.20 -0.59
N THR A 1128 -29.86 -27.51 0.61
CA THR A 1128 -30.63 -28.26 1.62
C THR A 1128 -31.56 -27.36 2.45
N CYS A 1129 -31.09 -26.19 2.89
CA CYS A 1129 -31.86 -25.30 3.76
C CYS A 1129 -32.22 -23.95 3.13
N GLY A 1130 -31.73 -23.65 1.92
CA GLY A 1130 -31.98 -22.39 1.23
C GLY A 1130 -31.25 -21.17 1.80
N ALA A 1131 -30.47 -21.33 2.88
CA ALA A 1131 -29.76 -20.23 3.52
C ALA A 1131 -28.46 -19.86 2.78
N PRO A 1132 -28.04 -18.59 2.79
CA PRO A 1132 -26.73 -18.17 2.25
C PRO A 1132 -25.58 -18.90 2.94
N LEU A 1133 -24.60 -19.39 2.18
CA LEU A 1133 -23.45 -20.13 2.73
C LEU A 1133 -22.46 -19.23 3.46
N PHE A 1134 -22.23 -18.02 2.94
CA PHE A 1134 -21.29 -17.07 3.54
C PHE A 1134 -21.71 -15.60 3.36
N PRO A 1135 -22.82 -15.19 4.00
CA PRO A 1135 -23.50 -13.92 3.73
C PRO A 1135 -22.66 -12.67 4.02
N GLU A 1136 -21.65 -12.77 4.87
CA GLU A 1136 -20.78 -11.66 5.27
C GLU A 1136 -19.96 -11.12 4.10
N ASN A 1137 -19.57 -12.00 3.18
CA ASN A 1137 -18.76 -11.68 2.01
C ASN A 1137 -19.58 -11.49 0.72
N ASP A 1138 -20.90 -11.66 0.80
CA ASP A 1138 -21.77 -11.42 -0.35
C ASP A 1138 -21.69 -9.96 -0.80
N MET A 1139 -21.65 -9.77 -2.11
CA MET A 1139 -21.60 -8.48 -2.79
C MET A 1139 -22.77 -8.37 -3.76
N GLU A 1140 -23.67 -7.42 -3.53
CA GLU A 1140 -24.74 -7.11 -4.47
C GLU A 1140 -24.39 -5.87 -5.28
N LEU A 1141 -24.44 -6.00 -6.61
CA LEU A 1141 -24.09 -4.96 -7.55
C LEU A 1141 -25.28 -4.63 -8.44
N THR A 1142 -25.53 -3.36 -8.67
CA THR A 1142 -26.39 -2.87 -9.75
C THR A 1142 -25.57 -2.66 -11.02
N PHE A 1143 -26.15 -2.91 -12.18
CA PHE A 1143 -25.48 -2.65 -13.46
C PHE A 1143 -25.55 -1.17 -13.83
N ASP A 1144 -24.40 -0.62 -14.25
CA ASP A 1144 -24.25 0.75 -14.78
C ASP A 1144 -24.07 0.76 -16.31
N ALA A 1145 -24.03 -0.42 -16.92
CA ALA A 1145 -24.01 -0.63 -18.36
C ALA A 1145 -24.82 -1.88 -18.71
N HIS A 1146 -25.40 -1.92 -19.92
CA HIS A 1146 -26.15 -3.07 -20.40
C HIS A 1146 -25.24 -4.31 -20.51
N ILE A 1147 -25.58 -5.33 -19.73
CA ILE A 1147 -24.96 -6.66 -19.72
C ILE A 1147 -26.05 -7.65 -20.12
N GLY A 1148 -25.83 -8.43 -21.17
CA GLY A 1148 -26.81 -9.38 -21.69
C GLY A 1148 -26.40 -10.85 -21.55
N VAL A 1149 -27.29 -11.76 -21.96
CA VAL A 1149 -27.06 -13.22 -21.93
C VAL A 1149 -25.77 -13.63 -22.65
N LYS A 1150 -25.40 -12.92 -23.73
CA LYS A 1150 -24.16 -13.15 -24.47
C LYS A 1150 -22.91 -12.92 -23.60
N ASP A 1151 -22.93 -11.91 -22.73
CA ASP A 1151 -21.81 -11.61 -21.84
C ASP A 1151 -21.65 -12.70 -20.77
N ILE A 1152 -22.75 -13.17 -20.20
CA ILE A 1152 -22.74 -14.28 -19.23
C ILE A 1152 -22.22 -15.56 -19.89
N THR A 1153 -22.62 -15.81 -21.13
CA THR A 1153 -22.13 -16.95 -21.93
C THR A 1153 -20.62 -16.85 -22.18
N GLU A 1154 -20.12 -15.67 -22.54
CA GLU A 1154 -18.69 -15.43 -22.73
C GLU A 1154 -17.89 -15.61 -21.43
N ILE A 1155 -18.43 -15.15 -20.28
CA ILE A 1155 -17.86 -15.40 -18.95
C ILE A 1155 -17.78 -16.91 -18.66
N ASN A 1156 -18.86 -17.66 -18.92
CA ASN A 1156 -18.88 -19.10 -18.72
C ASN A 1156 -17.85 -19.81 -19.60
N ILE A 1157 -17.72 -19.44 -20.89
CA ILE A 1157 -16.68 -19.96 -21.78
C ILE A 1157 -15.28 -19.69 -21.23
N LEU A 1158 -15.05 -18.49 -20.68
CA LEU A 1158 -13.77 -18.12 -20.07
C LEU A 1158 -13.49 -19.01 -18.83
N ARG A 1159 -14.45 -19.16 -17.92
CA ARG A 1159 -14.35 -20.02 -16.72
C ARG A 1159 -14.06 -21.48 -17.09
N ILE A 1160 -14.76 -22.03 -18.07
CA ILE A 1160 -14.51 -23.40 -18.59
C ILE A 1160 -13.07 -23.53 -19.11
N THR A 1161 -12.59 -22.52 -19.84
CA THR A 1161 -11.23 -22.55 -20.40
C THR A 1161 -10.18 -22.46 -19.29
N ILE A 1162 -10.43 -21.67 -18.23
CA ILE A 1162 -9.57 -21.59 -17.04
C ILE A 1162 -9.53 -22.94 -16.31
N ASN A 1163 -10.68 -23.57 -16.03
CA ASN A 1163 -10.71 -24.89 -15.40
C ASN A 1163 -9.96 -25.93 -16.22
N LYS A 1164 -10.16 -25.93 -17.55
CA LYS A 1164 -9.43 -26.81 -18.47
C LYS A 1164 -7.92 -26.61 -18.35
N LEU A 1165 -7.44 -25.36 -18.29
CA LEU A 1165 -6.02 -25.06 -18.13
C LEU A 1165 -5.47 -25.64 -16.82
N LEU A 1166 -6.16 -25.43 -15.70
CA LEU A 1166 -5.69 -25.90 -14.38
C LEU A 1166 -5.64 -27.44 -14.29
N ARG A 1167 -6.59 -28.14 -14.91
CA ARG A 1167 -6.55 -29.61 -15.02
C ARG A 1167 -5.32 -30.09 -15.80
N GLU A 1168 -4.93 -29.37 -16.85
CA GLU A 1168 -3.75 -29.68 -17.67
C GLU A 1168 -2.43 -29.40 -16.93
N CYS A 1169 -2.43 -28.46 -15.96
CA CYS A 1169 -1.32 -28.28 -15.03
C CYS A 1169 -1.18 -29.49 -14.10
N ALA A 1170 -2.30 -30.01 -13.58
CA ALA A 1170 -2.31 -31.18 -12.72
C ALA A 1170 -1.86 -32.48 -13.43
N SER A 1171 -2.09 -32.60 -14.75
CA SER A 1171 -1.75 -33.79 -15.53
C SER A 1171 -0.38 -33.75 -16.23
N HIS A 1172 0.47 -32.74 -15.96
CA HIS A 1172 1.79 -32.56 -16.58
C HIS A 1172 1.80 -32.62 -18.13
N SER A 1173 0.84 -31.94 -18.76
CA SER A 1173 0.76 -31.82 -20.23
C SER A 1173 1.90 -30.98 -20.85
N GLY A 1174 2.10 -31.11 -22.17
CA GLY A 1174 3.12 -30.36 -22.92
C GLY A 1174 2.91 -28.84 -22.94
N GLN A 1175 4.02 -28.08 -22.87
CA GLN A 1175 4.04 -26.61 -22.75
C GLN A 1175 3.35 -25.86 -23.91
N ASP A 1176 3.33 -26.43 -25.12
CA ASP A 1176 2.69 -25.80 -26.29
C ASP A 1176 1.17 -25.71 -26.14
N LYS A 1177 0.53 -26.79 -25.66
CA LYS A 1177 -0.91 -26.83 -25.41
C LYS A 1177 -1.30 -25.85 -24.30
N MET A 1178 -0.44 -25.73 -23.28
CA MET A 1178 -0.61 -24.76 -22.19
C MET A 1178 -0.59 -23.32 -22.74
N THR A 1179 0.40 -23.00 -23.56
CA THR A 1179 0.55 -21.67 -24.17
C THR A 1179 -0.64 -21.32 -25.07
N GLN A 1180 -1.16 -22.29 -25.83
CA GLN A 1180 -2.38 -22.09 -26.65
C GLN A 1180 -3.62 -21.80 -25.80
N LEU A 1181 -3.80 -22.51 -24.68
CA LEU A 1181 -4.90 -22.25 -23.75
C LEU A 1181 -4.77 -20.88 -23.08
N GLN A 1182 -3.57 -20.51 -22.62
CA GLN A 1182 -3.29 -19.19 -22.04
C GLN A 1182 -3.63 -18.06 -23.03
N GLU A 1183 -3.19 -18.19 -24.29
CA GLU A 1183 -3.49 -17.18 -25.31
C GLU A 1183 -4.99 -17.12 -25.63
N SER A 1184 -5.66 -18.27 -25.71
CA SER A 1184 -7.11 -18.34 -25.87
C SER A 1184 -7.86 -17.62 -24.74
N ILE A 1185 -7.45 -17.82 -23.48
CA ILE A 1185 -8.02 -17.14 -22.31
C ILE A 1185 -7.82 -15.63 -22.42
N ARG A 1186 -6.61 -15.17 -22.76
CA ARG A 1186 -6.29 -13.75 -22.91
C ARG A 1186 -7.14 -13.09 -23.99
N GLN A 1187 -7.24 -13.72 -25.17
CA GLN A 1187 -8.05 -13.19 -26.26
C GLN A 1187 -9.53 -13.12 -25.89
N LYS A 1188 -10.07 -14.18 -25.27
CA LYS A 1188 -11.47 -14.20 -24.81
C LYS A 1188 -11.76 -13.13 -23.76
N LEU A 1189 -10.86 -12.92 -22.80
CA LEU A 1189 -10.97 -11.83 -21.82
C LEU A 1189 -10.99 -10.46 -22.53
N LEU A 1190 -10.05 -10.23 -23.45
CA LEU A 1190 -9.99 -8.97 -24.19
C LEU A 1190 -11.24 -8.76 -25.06
N CYS A 1191 -11.80 -9.80 -25.67
CA CYS A 1191 -13.05 -9.72 -26.43
C CYS A 1191 -14.28 -9.41 -25.55
N LEU A 1192 -14.31 -9.93 -24.31
CA LEU A 1192 -15.39 -9.66 -23.36
C LEU A 1192 -15.43 -8.18 -22.93
N ILE A 1193 -14.25 -7.59 -22.72
CA ILE A 1193 -14.10 -6.19 -22.28
C ILE A 1193 -14.15 -5.21 -23.45
N CYS A 1194 -13.38 -5.48 -24.52
CA CYS A 1194 -13.27 -4.61 -25.69
C CYS A 1194 -14.27 -5.01 -26.78
N LYS A 1195 -15.56 -4.77 -26.54
CA LYS A 1195 -16.63 -5.05 -27.51
C LYS A 1195 -16.47 -4.21 -28.79
N SER A 1196 -17.00 -4.73 -29.89
CA SER A 1196 -17.01 -4.03 -31.19
C SER A 1196 -18.00 -2.87 -31.26
N LYS A 1197 -18.89 -2.75 -30.27
CA LYS A 1197 -19.71 -1.57 -30.03
C LYS A 1197 -19.63 -1.25 -28.54
N PRO A 1198 -19.55 0.03 -28.15
CA PRO A 1198 -19.60 0.42 -26.74
C PRO A 1198 -20.85 -0.13 -26.04
N ARG A 1199 -20.73 -0.44 -24.75
CA ARG A 1199 -21.91 -0.81 -23.95
C ARG A 1199 -22.77 0.42 -23.73
N GLU A 1200 -24.08 0.22 -23.85
CA GLU A 1200 -25.05 1.24 -23.48
C GLU A 1200 -24.98 1.49 -21.97
N ILE A 1201 -24.86 2.74 -21.57
CA ILE A 1201 -24.85 3.15 -20.17
C ILE A 1201 -26.30 3.18 -19.68
N ILE A 1202 -26.56 2.54 -18.54
CA ILE A 1202 -27.91 2.46 -17.95
C ILE A 1202 -27.91 3.03 -16.53
N ALA A 1203 -29.07 3.54 -16.10
CA ALA A 1203 -29.23 4.00 -14.73
C ALA A 1203 -29.27 2.79 -13.77
N PRO A 1204 -28.46 2.78 -12.70
CA PRO A 1204 -28.48 1.70 -11.72
C PRO A 1204 -29.86 1.54 -11.09
N THR A 1205 -30.39 0.32 -11.11
CA THR A 1205 -31.71 -0.01 -10.53
C THR A 1205 -31.52 -0.98 -9.37
N TRP A 1206 -31.89 -0.55 -8.17
CA TRP A 1206 -31.78 -1.37 -6.96
C TRP A 1206 -32.91 -2.39 -6.88
N TYR A 1207 -32.58 -3.56 -6.32
CA TYR A 1207 -33.52 -4.66 -6.15
C TYR A 1207 -34.33 -4.51 -4.85
N GLU A 1208 -35.56 -5.03 -4.81
CA GLU A 1208 -36.48 -4.81 -3.67
C GLU A 1208 -36.06 -5.58 -2.42
N GLN A 1209 -35.53 -6.80 -2.57
CA GLN A 1209 -35.03 -7.64 -1.47
C GLN A 1209 -33.50 -7.80 -1.61
N PRO A 1210 -32.71 -6.87 -1.06
CA PRO A 1210 -31.27 -6.89 -1.24
C PRO A 1210 -30.61 -8.05 -0.46
N TYR A 1211 -29.53 -8.60 -1.02
CA TYR A 1211 -28.71 -9.69 -0.46
C TYR A 1211 -29.39 -11.04 -0.20
N GLU A 1212 -30.65 -11.23 -0.59
CA GLU A 1212 -31.30 -12.54 -0.51
C GLU A 1212 -31.00 -13.37 -1.76
N TRP A 1213 -30.65 -14.65 -1.56
CA TRP A 1213 -30.42 -15.62 -2.64
C TRP A 1213 -31.72 -16.34 -3.03
N ASN A 1214 -31.70 -17.04 -4.16
CA ASN A 1214 -32.77 -17.88 -4.68
C ASN A 1214 -34.07 -17.11 -4.98
N GLN A 1215 -33.96 -15.92 -5.57
CA GLN A 1215 -35.11 -15.06 -5.89
C GLN A 1215 -35.66 -15.22 -7.31
N VAL A 1216 -34.91 -15.90 -8.19
CA VAL A 1216 -35.36 -16.17 -9.57
C VAL A 1216 -36.06 -17.52 -9.62
N ASP A 1217 -37.28 -17.56 -10.16
CA ASP A 1217 -38.05 -18.82 -10.33
C ASP A 1217 -37.25 -19.84 -11.16
N SER A 1218 -37.16 -21.07 -10.65
CA SER A 1218 -36.41 -22.16 -11.25
C SER A 1218 -36.86 -22.50 -12.68
N GLN A 1219 -38.13 -22.23 -13.03
CA GLN A 1219 -38.65 -22.41 -14.40
C GLN A 1219 -37.97 -21.49 -15.44
N HIS A 1220 -37.34 -20.42 -14.97
CA HIS A 1220 -36.68 -19.42 -15.80
C HIS A 1220 -35.16 -19.56 -15.79
N ILE A 1221 -34.63 -20.62 -15.16
CA ILE A 1221 -33.21 -20.87 -15.04
C ILE A 1221 -32.81 -22.03 -15.94
N ILE A 1222 -31.86 -21.78 -16.84
CA ILE A 1222 -31.18 -22.83 -17.58
C ILE A 1222 -29.91 -23.21 -16.83
N ASP A 1223 -29.93 -24.39 -16.23
CA ASP A 1223 -28.76 -24.96 -15.57
C ASP A 1223 -27.94 -25.80 -16.57
N GLN A 1224 -26.76 -25.31 -16.93
CA GLN A 1224 -25.82 -26.04 -17.79
C GLN A 1224 -24.75 -26.80 -16.97
N SER A 1225 -24.78 -26.69 -15.64
CA SER A 1225 -23.77 -27.27 -14.75
C SER A 1225 -23.89 -28.79 -14.60
N GLU A 1226 -25.09 -29.37 -14.79
CA GLU A 1226 -25.33 -30.81 -14.66
C GLU A 1226 -24.47 -31.66 -15.62
N LYS A 1227 -24.12 -31.13 -16.81
CA LYS A 1227 -23.24 -31.84 -17.77
C LYS A 1227 -21.77 -31.90 -17.35
N GLN A 1228 -21.34 -31.18 -16.31
CA GLN A 1228 -19.95 -31.12 -15.85
C GLN A 1228 -19.73 -31.70 -14.44
N HIS A 1229 -20.79 -32.03 -13.70
CA HIS A 1229 -20.70 -32.57 -12.34
C HIS A 1229 -19.95 -33.91 -12.22
N GLU A 1230 -19.61 -34.58 -13.33
CA GLU A 1230 -18.88 -35.85 -13.34
C GLU A 1230 -17.40 -35.75 -12.88
N ARG A 1231 -16.79 -34.55 -12.77
CA ARG A 1231 -15.36 -34.41 -12.37
C ARG A 1231 -15.10 -33.21 -11.43
N GLY A 1232 -15.25 -33.43 -10.12
CA GLY A 1232 -15.26 -32.41 -9.06
C GLY A 1232 -13.92 -31.77 -8.62
N ASP A 1233 -13.08 -31.26 -9.53
CA ASP A 1233 -11.84 -30.50 -9.17
C ASP A 1233 -11.75 -29.13 -9.89
N ASP A 1234 -12.90 -28.49 -10.14
CA ASP A 1234 -12.96 -27.21 -10.85
C ASP A 1234 -12.87 -26.01 -9.91
N LEU A 1235 -12.08 -25.00 -10.31
CA LEU A 1235 -11.92 -23.76 -9.55
C LEU A 1235 -13.20 -22.91 -9.60
N TYR A 1236 -13.80 -22.81 -10.78
CA TYR A 1236 -14.98 -22.00 -11.03
C TYR A 1236 -16.15 -22.87 -11.45
N GLN A 1237 -17.30 -22.70 -10.81
CA GLN A 1237 -18.54 -23.29 -11.30
C GLN A 1237 -18.97 -22.59 -12.61
N ILE A 1238 -20.05 -23.03 -13.25
CA ILE A 1238 -20.64 -22.32 -14.39
C ILE A 1238 -21.84 -21.54 -13.88
N HIS A 1239 -21.99 -20.29 -14.30
CA HIS A 1239 -23.12 -19.47 -13.90
C HIS A 1239 -24.39 -19.96 -14.59
N LYS A 1240 -25.48 -20.05 -13.82
CA LYS A 1240 -26.80 -20.36 -14.35
C LYS A 1240 -27.28 -19.22 -15.27
N LEU A 1241 -27.92 -19.56 -16.38
CA LEU A 1241 -28.47 -18.58 -17.31
C LEU A 1241 -29.93 -18.31 -16.95
N VAL A 1242 -30.35 -17.04 -16.97
CA VAL A 1242 -31.73 -16.64 -16.72
C VAL A 1242 -32.42 -16.31 -18.05
N LEU A 1243 -33.60 -16.87 -18.28
CA LEU A 1243 -34.45 -16.61 -19.43
C LEU A 1243 -35.14 -15.23 -19.28
N LEU A 1244 -34.84 -14.33 -20.22
CA LEU A 1244 -35.50 -13.04 -20.35
C LEU A 1244 -36.72 -13.16 -21.27
N ASN A 1245 -37.75 -12.37 -20.99
CA ASN A 1245 -38.91 -12.19 -21.86
C ASN A 1245 -38.47 -11.38 -23.09
N VAL A 1246 -38.35 -12.05 -24.23
CA VAL A 1246 -37.99 -11.43 -25.52
C VAL A 1246 -39.17 -10.69 -26.12
#